data_AF-A0A8K0KV82-F1
#
_entry.id   AF-A0A8K0KV82-F1
#
_cell.length_a   1.000
_cell.length_b   1.000
_cell.length_c   1.000
_cell.angle_alpha   90.00
_cell.angle_beta   90.00
_cell.angle_gamma   90.00
#
_symmetry.space_group_name_H-M   'P 1'
#
loop_
_entity.id
_entity.type
_entity.pdbx_description
1 polymer ?
#
loop_
_entity_poly.entity_id
_entity_poly.type
_entity_poly.pdbx_seq_one_letter_code
_entity_poly.pdbx_strand_id
1 'polypeptide(L)'
;MFRRCHYASGLPPSLRSCQEVVSRCGDFSTTPVRWGIVHGSKGWQRGASRSRAKPAPIFKRLQIKKDDEKKELAAIQSPRGGHEGPLNDEMIRARLAAWHIEYPEFVEAFKHAVDISVPSSDVDRNVLFCLESMPDFWRDYKWTTVVQAKFTKRRHAMQAQIEYLHEVGRRLFRSTNRTVSKMGLLFMQCCSQEGYLDASLDLGVSFQRDVPKNRPRAALADNEVANLAMVNLEKFAERGNVLAATLLAELASRQQHGLRQLVKLWDRAVKLATEQKDELMQTTIAARFEHLRKPWIQAAELLREIDPAKSTQYLRVGMQLDDADAYAMYALQHEDDTSGDDIAFLEWLNAATKAAASGSVRSSVALARHYANTSAPDLKEMLNPETPAPPLRQRIKANLDLGRLFLTGQRKKFIEGQEKLKEAETERVARNYQARLKREEKGLTDYHAAVGEFDASCRSPLDRVQMATQWLELAYEYRNIAAALDLAYLHSRLYLFQEFNMYIDIRHPDEQTDEDILEIVKDYPEQYGENPKLEDPWDYDKDEPPPMKNADGFRIVRRGIKNPFYSPSKVRDYLNAVAFCKFAIESVKRSDVKSWADKQDLQPEWYRFPDVARYNEEIIEDSWVEARRYADTLGVDLVDVRLRGEDRGMMYRHQGVRGEGIAEVDDNSI
;
A
#
# COMPACT_ATOMS: atom_id res chain seq x y z
N MET A 1 7.95 -4.15 14.05
CA MET A 1 6.91 -5.14 14.43
C MET A 1 5.63 -4.91 13.59
N PHE A 2 5.69 -5.07 12.27
CA PHE A 2 4.55 -4.96 11.36
C PHE A 2 4.59 -6.12 10.36
N ARG A 3 3.49 -6.89 10.25
CA ARG A 3 3.33 -7.95 9.26
C ARG A 3 2.58 -7.38 8.06
N ARG A 4 3.26 -7.35 6.91
CA ARG A 4 2.69 -7.16 5.57
C ARG A 4 1.67 -8.27 5.26
N CYS A 5 0.49 -7.90 4.80
CA CYS A 5 -0.40 -8.75 4.01
C CYS A 5 -0.66 -8.04 2.68
N HIS A 6 -0.18 -8.62 1.60
CA HIS A 6 -0.59 -8.31 0.23
C HIS A 6 -1.73 -9.30 -0.13
N TYR A 7 -2.87 -8.78 -0.57
CA TYR A 7 -3.84 -9.51 -1.38
C TYR A 7 -3.97 -8.70 -2.67
N ALA A 8 -3.34 -9.13 -3.77
CA ALA A 8 -3.83 -10.13 -4.71
C ALA A 8 -5.13 -9.68 -5.37
N SER A 9 -4.93 -8.98 -6.49
CA SER A 9 -5.90 -8.69 -7.54
C SER A 9 -6.52 -9.98 -8.12
N GLY A 10 -7.76 -9.84 -8.59
CA GLY A 10 -8.73 -10.92 -8.75
C GLY A 10 -8.46 -11.99 -9.82
N LEU A 11 -8.99 -13.19 -9.52
CA LEU A 11 -9.32 -14.26 -10.47
C LEU A 11 -10.71 -14.85 -10.13
N PRO A 12 -11.60 -15.08 -11.13
CA PRO A 12 -12.89 -15.76 -10.93
C PRO A 12 -12.81 -17.30 -10.82
N PRO A 13 -13.93 -17.95 -10.45
CA PRO A 13 -13.98 -19.24 -9.76
C PRO A 13 -14.17 -20.43 -10.70
N SER A 14 -13.11 -21.22 -10.88
CA SER A 14 -13.24 -22.66 -11.10
C SER A 14 -12.00 -23.29 -10.47
N LEU A 15 -12.15 -24.44 -9.81
CA LEU A 15 -11.15 -25.13 -8.96
C LEU A 15 -11.22 -24.81 -7.46
N ARG A 16 -12.43 -24.93 -6.88
CA ARG A 16 -12.62 -25.48 -5.54
C ARG A 16 -12.88 -26.99 -5.65
N SER A 17 -11.95 -27.81 -5.18
CA SER A 17 -12.16 -29.09 -4.47
C SER A 17 -10.75 -29.66 -4.24
N CYS A 18 -10.24 -29.87 -3.04
CA CYS A 18 -10.79 -30.84 -2.09
C CYS A 18 -10.56 -30.37 -0.65
N GLN A 19 -11.67 -30.17 0.06
CA GLN A 19 -11.75 -30.04 1.50
C GLN A 19 -12.41 -31.32 2.03
N GLU A 20 -11.69 -32.43 1.94
CA GLU A 20 -12.02 -33.70 2.59
C GLU A 20 -10.70 -34.36 3.01
N VAL A 21 -10.11 -33.96 4.15
CA VAL A 21 -9.38 -34.82 5.12
C VAL A 21 -9.02 -34.03 6.42
N VAL A 22 -9.93 -33.23 7.00
CA VAL A 22 -9.69 -32.65 8.37
C VAL A 22 -10.79 -33.05 9.36
N SER A 23 -11.57 -34.08 9.04
CA SER A 23 -12.42 -34.78 10.01
C SER A 23 -11.89 -36.19 10.25
N ARG A 24 -10.79 -36.32 11.02
CA ARG A 24 -10.47 -37.50 11.85
C ARG A 24 -9.19 -37.27 12.66
N CYS A 25 -9.35 -37.44 13.98
CA CYS A 25 -8.33 -37.45 15.05
C CYS A 25 -7.89 -36.03 15.48
N GLY A 26 -8.37 -35.42 16.55
CA GLY A 26 -8.80 -35.98 17.83
C GLY A 26 -7.84 -35.46 18.91
N ASP A 27 -8.25 -34.40 19.61
CA ASP A 27 -7.63 -33.98 20.86
C ASP A 27 -7.66 -35.14 21.86
N PHE A 28 -6.49 -35.60 22.27
CA PHE A 28 -6.31 -36.37 23.51
C PHE A 28 -5.11 -35.82 24.27
N SER A 29 -5.33 -34.71 24.99
CA SER A 29 -4.44 -34.33 26.09
C SER A 29 -4.82 -35.13 27.34
N THR A 30 -4.35 -36.37 27.45
CA THR A 30 -4.34 -37.09 28.73
C THR A 30 -3.06 -37.91 28.84
N THR A 31 -2.08 -37.40 29.60
CA THR A 31 -1.06 -38.26 30.21
C THR A 31 -1.04 -38.04 31.73
N PRO A 32 -0.97 -39.12 32.52
CA PRO A 32 -1.11 -39.06 33.96
C PRO A 32 0.17 -38.57 34.62
N VAL A 33 0.04 -37.65 35.57
CA VAL A 33 1.15 -37.20 36.42
C VAL A 33 1.44 -38.30 37.46
N ARG A 34 2.58 -38.99 37.33
CA ARG A 34 3.13 -39.84 38.40
C ARG A 34 4.10 -39.03 39.25
N TRP A 35 3.73 -38.77 40.50
CA TRP A 35 4.64 -38.33 41.55
C TRP A 35 5.22 -39.56 42.23
N GLY A 36 6.55 -39.70 42.22
CA GLY A 36 7.27 -40.71 43.01
C GLY A 36 8.17 -40.00 44.02
N ILE A 37 8.01 -40.35 45.30
CA ILE A 37 8.86 -39.87 46.39
C ILE A 37 10.16 -40.68 46.36
N VAL A 38 11.31 -40.00 46.22
CA VAL A 38 12.62 -40.58 46.51
C VAL A 38 12.97 -40.23 47.95
N HIS A 39 13.20 -41.25 48.78
CA HIS A 39 13.63 -41.09 50.15
C HIS A 39 14.97 -40.33 50.23
N GLY A 40 15.00 -39.28 51.06
CA GLY A 40 16.23 -38.74 51.62
C GLY A 40 16.94 -37.65 50.80
N SER A 41 16.35 -36.45 50.70
CA SER A 41 17.05 -35.16 50.83
C SER A 41 16.10 -34.02 50.48
N LYS A 42 16.11 -32.94 51.27
CA LYS A 42 15.28 -31.75 51.08
C LYS A 42 15.82 -30.94 49.88
N GLY A 43 15.18 -31.06 48.72
CA GLY A 43 15.42 -30.19 47.56
C GLY A 43 14.56 -30.57 46.36
N TRP A 44 13.64 -29.68 45.95
CA TRP A 44 12.91 -29.82 44.69
C TRP A 44 13.82 -29.40 43.53
N GLN A 45 14.42 -30.34 42.79
CA GLN A 45 15.12 -30.05 41.54
C GLN A 45 14.36 -30.64 40.35
N ARG A 46 14.12 -29.82 39.33
CA ARG A 46 13.70 -30.26 37.99
C ARG A 46 14.85 -31.07 37.36
N GLY A 47 14.76 -32.39 37.44
CA GLY A 47 15.59 -33.29 36.63
C GLY A 47 15.14 -33.27 35.18
N ALA A 48 15.67 -32.36 34.36
CA ALA A 48 15.54 -32.48 32.91
C ALA A 48 16.46 -33.61 32.43
N SER A 49 15.92 -34.81 32.25
CA SER A 49 16.60 -35.85 31.47
C SER A 49 16.67 -35.39 30.01
N ARG A 50 17.76 -34.72 29.64
CA ARG A 50 18.13 -34.51 28.23
C ARG A 50 18.51 -35.87 27.64
N SER A 51 17.54 -36.63 27.17
CA SER A 51 17.82 -37.68 26.19
C SER A 51 18.23 -36.99 24.90
N ARG A 52 19.54 -36.87 24.65
CA ARG A 52 20.03 -36.62 23.29
C ARG A 52 19.52 -37.78 22.44
N ALA A 53 18.72 -37.47 21.42
CA ALA A 53 18.40 -38.44 20.38
C ALA A 53 19.73 -39.01 19.84
N LYS A 54 19.92 -40.33 19.96
CA LYS A 54 21.08 -40.99 19.39
C LYS A 54 20.93 -40.95 17.86
N PRO A 55 21.95 -40.55 17.09
CA PRO A 55 21.87 -40.56 15.63
C PRO A 55 21.76 -42.01 15.12
N ALA A 56 21.04 -42.19 14.00
CA ALA A 56 20.90 -43.48 13.34
C ALA A 56 22.27 -44.06 12.91
N PRO A 57 22.42 -45.39 12.79
CA PRO A 57 23.71 -46.07 12.60
C PRO A 57 24.49 -45.67 11.33
N ILE A 58 23.81 -45.22 10.27
CA ILE A 58 24.43 -44.72 9.03
C ILE A 58 25.34 -43.51 9.29
N PHE A 59 25.04 -42.69 10.30
CA PHE A 59 25.75 -41.45 10.58
C PHE A 59 27.07 -41.63 11.35
N LYS A 60 27.36 -42.83 11.86
CA LYS A 60 28.65 -43.12 12.51
C LYS A 60 29.80 -43.34 11.53
N ARG A 61 29.53 -43.53 10.24
CA ARG A 61 30.52 -44.03 9.27
C ARG A 61 31.30 -42.99 8.47
N LEU A 62 31.06 -41.68 8.62
CA LEU A 62 32.08 -40.73 8.17
C LEU A 62 32.28 -39.61 9.20
N GLN A 63 33.45 -39.61 9.81
CA GLN A 63 34.04 -38.48 10.51
C GLN A 63 35.14 -37.98 9.58
N ILE A 64 35.03 -36.76 9.06
CA ILE A 64 36.08 -36.14 8.25
C ILE A 64 36.79 -35.13 9.15
N LYS A 65 38.12 -35.21 9.23
CA LYS A 65 38.95 -34.24 9.96
C LYS A 65 39.25 -33.06 9.02
N LYS A 66 39.43 -31.85 9.57
CA LYS A 66 39.71 -30.61 8.81
C LYS A 66 40.87 -30.71 7.79
N ASP A 67 41.82 -31.63 7.97
CA ASP A 67 42.95 -31.82 7.04
C ASP A 67 42.58 -32.58 5.74
N ASP A 68 41.36 -33.12 5.64
CA ASP A 68 40.91 -33.93 4.50
C ASP A 68 40.12 -33.13 3.44
N GLU A 69 39.63 -31.92 3.74
CA GLU A 69 38.78 -31.15 2.83
C GLU A 69 39.48 -30.84 1.50
N LYS A 70 40.77 -30.50 1.53
CA LYS A 70 41.55 -30.17 0.32
C LYS A 70 41.80 -31.41 -0.57
N LYS A 71 41.95 -32.59 0.04
CA LYS A 71 42.08 -33.88 -0.67
C LYS A 71 40.74 -34.34 -1.24
N GLU A 72 39.66 -34.13 -0.51
CA GLU A 72 38.31 -34.50 -0.96
C GLU A 72 37.84 -33.57 -2.10
N LEU A 73 38.11 -32.25 -2.02
CA LEU A 73 37.91 -31.31 -3.14
C LEU A 73 38.71 -31.73 -4.38
N ALA A 74 39.98 -32.10 -4.22
CA ALA A 74 40.80 -32.60 -5.32
C ALA A 74 40.27 -33.94 -5.90
N ALA A 75 39.71 -34.82 -5.06
CA ALA A 75 39.10 -36.07 -5.49
C ALA A 75 37.75 -35.86 -6.21
N ILE A 76 36.96 -34.87 -5.80
CA ILE A 76 35.69 -34.49 -6.43
C ILE A 76 35.94 -33.81 -7.79
N GLN A 77 37.02 -33.02 -7.90
CA GLN A 77 37.45 -32.36 -9.13
C GLN A 77 38.27 -33.25 -10.08
N SER A 78 38.68 -34.45 -9.64
CA SER A 78 39.41 -35.42 -10.45
C SER A 78 38.48 -36.08 -11.49
N PRO A 79 38.89 -36.18 -12.77
CA PRO A 79 38.14 -36.89 -13.82
C PRO A 79 37.89 -38.38 -13.50
N ARG A 80 38.63 -38.95 -12.54
CA ARG A 80 38.57 -40.37 -12.16
C ARG A 80 37.70 -40.66 -10.93
N GLY A 81 37.06 -39.66 -10.34
CA GLY A 81 36.16 -39.82 -9.20
C GLY A 81 34.77 -40.32 -9.58
N GLY A 82 34.67 -41.63 -9.88
CA GLY A 82 33.47 -42.49 -9.77
C GLY A 82 32.15 -41.97 -10.38
N HIS A 83 31.73 -42.61 -11.47
CA HIS A 83 30.49 -42.40 -12.25
C HIS A 83 29.17 -42.32 -11.45
N GLU A 84 28.23 -41.55 -11.99
CA GLU A 84 26.91 -42.02 -12.46
C GLU A 84 26.50 -41.09 -13.63
N GLY A 85 26.12 -41.65 -14.78
CA GLY A 85 25.47 -40.89 -15.86
C GLY A 85 24.10 -40.37 -15.41
N PRO A 86 23.35 -39.67 -16.27
CA PRO A 86 21.99 -39.25 -15.92
C PRO A 86 21.17 -40.45 -15.44
N LEU A 87 20.60 -40.34 -14.23
CA LEU A 87 19.75 -41.39 -13.65
C LEU A 87 18.45 -41.47 -14.46
N ASN A 88 18.06 -42.68 -14.85
CA ASN A 88 16.76 -42.91 -15.48
C ASN A 88 15.63 -42.98 -14.41
N ASP A 89 14.37 -42.80 -14.83
CA ASP A 89 13.25 -42.67 -13.89
C ASP A 89 12.93 -43.97 -13.12
N GLU A 90 13.34 -45.13 -13.62
CA GLU A 90 13.23 -46.42 -12.90
C GLU A 90 14.22 -46.49 -11.74
N MET A 91 15.47 -46.05 -11.96
CA MET A 91 16.48 -45.96 -10.91
C MET A 91 16.09 -44.95 -9.83
N ILE A 92 15.51 -43.82 -10.23
CA ILE A 92 15.01 -42.81 -9.29
C ILE A 92 13.93 -43.41 -8.38
N ARG A 93 12.92 -44.08 -8.97
CA ARG A 93 11.83 -44.69 -8.20
C ARG A 93 12.32 -45.82 -7.28
N ALA A 94 13.24 -46.66 -7.74
CA ALA A 94 13.82 -47.73 -6.93
C ALA A 94 14.60 -47.17 -5.71
N ARG A 95 15.39 -46.13 -5.91
CA ARG A 95 16.14 -45.48 -4.82
C ARG A 95 15.22 -44.73 -3.85
N LEU A 96 14.21 -44.05 -4.37
CA LEU A 96 13.21 -43.37 -3.54
C LEU A 96 12.43 -44.37 -2.66
N ALA A 97 12.08 -45.54 -3.22
CA ALA A 97 11.44 -46.61 -2.47
C ALA A 97 12.32 -47.12 -1.32
N ALA A 98 13.63 -47.25 -1.55
CA ALA A 98 14.58 -47.61 -0.48
C ALA A 98 14.61 -46.57 0.65
N TRP A 99 14.62 -45.27 0.31
CA TRP A 99 14.50 -44.19 1.30
C TRP A 99 13.18 -44.21 2.05
N HIS A 100 12.06 -44.51 1.38
CA HIS A 100 10.74 -44.53 1.99
C HIS A 100 10.59 -45.70 2.97
N ILE A 101 11.22 -46.84 2.69
CA ILE A 101 11.28 -47.99 3.60
C ILE A 101 12.07 -47.62 4.87
N GLU A 102 13.17 -46.89 4.73
CA GLU A 102 14.07 -46.60 5.85
C GLU A 102 13.65 -45.37 6.67
N TYR A 103 13.06 -44.34 6.02
CA TYR A 103 12.72 -43.05 6.63
C TYR A 103 11.40 -42.45 6.07
N PRO A 104 10.25 -43.11 6.29
CA PRO A 104 8.98 -42.73 5.66
C PRO A 104 8.55 -41.28 5.97
N GLU A 105 8.65 -40.86 7.22
CA GLU A 105 8.28 -39.50 7.67
C GLU A 105 9.11 -38.40 6.98
N PHE A 106 10.39 -38.68 6.69
CA PHE A 106 11.24 -37.75 5.97
C PHE A 106 10.87 -37.68 4.49
N VAL A 107 10.66 -38.83 3.85
CA VAL A 107 10.24 -38.87 2.44
C VAL A 107 8.92 -38.13 2.24
N GLU A 108 7.95 -38.32 3.13
CA GLU A 108 6.66 -37.60 3.03
C GLU A 108 6.82 -36.09 3.22
N ALA A 109 7.62 -35.64 4.17
CA ALA A 109 7.87 -34.21 4.39
C ALA A 109 8.54 -33.55 3.16
N PHE A 110 9.48 -34.25 2.51
CA PHE A 110 10.11 -33.76 1.28
C PHE A 110 9.18 -33.85 0.07
N LYS A 111 8.40 -34.92 -0.07
CA LYS A 111 7.37 -35.04 -1.13
C LYS A 111 6.38 -33.88 -1.06
N HIS A 112 5.83 -33.60 0.12
CA HIS A 112 4.90 -32.48 0.29
C HIS A 112 5.53 -31.12 -0.06
N ALA A 113 6.81 -30.91 0.26
CA ALA A 113 7.51 -29.67 -0.08
C ALA A 113 7.76 -29.54 -1.60
N VAL A 114 8.05 -30.66 -2.28
CA VAL A 114 8.41 -30.71 -3.71
C VAL A 114 7.18 -30.72 -4.61
N ASP A 115 6.15 -31.50 -4.28
CA ASP A 115 4.95 -31.73 -5.10
C ASP A 115 4.18 -30.45 -5.45
N ILE A 116 4.24 -29.46 -4.57
CA ILE A 116 3.57 -28.17 -4.75
C ILE A 116 4.50 -27.15 -5.47
N SER A 117 5.79 -27.45 -5.59
CA SER A 117 6.81 -26.53 -6.11
C SER A 117 7.38 -26.95 -7.45
N VAL A 118 7.16 -28.17 -7.89
CA VAL A 118 7.76 -28.78 -9.07
C VAL A 118 6.65 -29.45 -9.89
N PRO A 119 6.73 -29.45 -11.24
CA PRO A 119 5.83 -30.25 -12.06
C PRO A 119 5.79 -31.72 -11.59
N SER A 120 4.62 -32.35 -11.64
CA SER A 120 4.41 -33.71 -11.17
C SER A 120 5.36 -34.75 -11.79
N SER A 121 5.83 -34.48 -13.02
CA SER A 121 6.85 -35.27 -13.73
C SER A 121 8.22 -35.32 -13.05
N ASP A 122 8.55 -34.34 -12.22
CA ASP A 122 9.90 -34.14 -11.67
C ASP A 122 9.93 -34.23 -10.13
N VAL A 123 8.81 -34.59 -9.50
CA VAL A 123 8.69 -34.67 -8.04
C VAL A 123 9.64 -35.72 -7.47
N ASP A 124 9.57 -36.96 -7.94
CA ASP A 124 10.41 -38.05 -7.41
C ASP A 124 11.91 -37.76 -7.59
N ARG A 125 12.29 -37.14 -8.71
CA ARG A 125 13.67 -36.72 -9.00
C ARG A 125 14.16 -35.66 -8.01
N ASN A 126 13.36 -34.63 -7.74
CA ASN A 126 13.73 -33.56 -6.82
C ASN A 126 13.66 -34.00 -5.34
N VAL A 127 12.73 -34.88 -4.99
CA VAL A 127 12.69 -35.50 -3.65
C VAL A 127 13.92 -36.37 -3.45
N LEU A 128 14.28 -37.21 -4.42
CA LEU A 128 15.48 -38.03 -4.33
C LEU A 128 16.75 -37.18 -4.24
N PHE A 129 16.86 -36.11 -5.04
CA PHE A 129 17.95 -35.14 -4.94
C PHE A 129 18.08 -34.58 -3.53
N CYS A 130 16.95 -34.21 -2.93
CA CYS A 130 16.94 -33.66 -1.59
C CYS A 130 17.38 -34.69 -0.53
N LEU A 131 16.91 -35.94 -0.67
CA LEU A 131 17.22 -37.05 0.23
C LEU A 131 18.69 -37.50 0.11
N GLU A 132 19.20 -37.62 -1.11
CA GLU A 132 20.61 -37.98 -1.32
C GLU A 132 21.58 -36.87 -0.90
N SER A 133 21.10 -35.63 -0.82
CA SER A 133 21.86 -34.50 -0.28
C SER A 133 21.88 -34.45 1.26
N MET A 134 21.01 -35.20 1.94
CA MET A 134 20.94 -35.18 3.41
C MET A 134 22.25 -35.56 4.12
N PRO A 135 22.96 -36.64 3.72
CA PRO A 135 24.13 -37.11 4.47
C PRO A 135 25.27 -36.10 4.51
N ASP A 136 25.40 -35.26 3.49
CA ASP A 136 26.42 -34.20 3.44
C ASP A 136 26.02 -33.00 4.30
N PHE A 137 24.74 -32.63 4.30
CA PHE A 137 24.23 -31.53 5.13
C PHE A 137 24.13 -31.87 6.61
N TRP A 138 24.00 -33.16 6.96
CA TRP A 138 23.88 -33.64 8.33
C TRP A 138 25.19 -33.52 9.15
N ARG A 139 26.35 -33.53 8.48
CA ARG A 139 27.66 -33.50 9.15
C ARG A 139 28.12 -32.11 9.52
N ASP A 140 28.09 -31.21 8.56
CA ASP A 140 28.78 -29.93 8.71
C ASP A 140 27.88 -28.86 9.33
N TYR A 141 26.55 -29.00 9.24
CA TYR A 141 25.55 -28.00 9.67
C TYR A 141 25.86 -26.55 9.22
N LYS A 142 26.82 -26.39 8.32
CA LYS A 142 27.46 -25.17 7.84
C LYS A 142 27.79 -25.41 6.38
N TRP A 143 27.66 -24.36 5.59
CA TRP A 143 28.08 -24.39 4.20
C TRP A 143 29.60 -24.43 4.10
N THR A 144 30.13 -25.24 3.19
CA THR A 144 31.56 -25.32 2.84
C THR A 144 31.71 -25.45 1.33
N THR A 145 32.92 -25.20 0.82
CA THR A 145 33.25 -25.41 -0.60
C THR A 145 33.11 -26.86 -1.04
N VAL A 146 33.33 -27.82 -0.13
CA VAL A 146 33.11 -29.27 -0.35
C VAL A 146 31.61 -29.55 -0.52
N VAL A 147 30.79 -29.02 0.38
CA VAL A 147 29.33 -29.14 0.33
C VAL A 147 28.78 -28.54 -0.97
N GLN A 148 29.28 -27.38 -1.38
CA GLN A 148 28.93 -26.78 -2.68
C GLN A 148 29.29 -27.70 -3.84
N ALA A 149 30.53 -28.19 -3.91
CA ALA A 149 30.98 -29.04 -5.01
C ALA A 149 30.16 -30.34 -5.12
N LYS A 150 29.79 -30.95 -3.99
CA LYS A 150 28.90 -32.13 -3.94
C LYS A 150 27.49 -31.80 -4.43
N PHE A 151 26.94 -30.67 -3.99
CA PHE A 151 25.64 -30.18 -4.45
C PHE A 151 25.61 -29.99 -5.97
N THR A 152 26.59 -29.26 -6.53
CA THR A 152 26.72 -28.99 -7.97
C THR A 152 26.86 -30.29 -8.75
N LYS A 153 27.74 -31.21 -8.31
CA LYS A 153 27.95 -32.50 -8.96
C LYS A 153 26.67 -33.35 -9.01
N ARG A 154 25.95 -33.46 -7.90
CA ARG A 154 24.68 -34.23 -7.85
C ARG A 154 23.58 -33.62 -8.67
N ARG A 155 23.46 -32.30 -8.65
CA ARG A 155 22.49 -31.60 -9.47
C ARG A 155 22.69 -31.92 -10.94
N HIS A 156 23.93 -31.86 -11.43
CA HIS A 156 24.25 -32.22 -12.80
C HIS A 156 23.93 -33.69 -13.10
N ALA A 157 24.26 -34.61 -12.18
CA ALA A 157 23.95 -36.03 -12.34
C ALA A 157 22.44 -36.33 -12.40
N MET A 158 21.64 -35.60 -11.61
CA MET A 158 20.19 -35.79 -11.56
C MET A 158 19.41 -34.93 -12.54
N GLN A 159 20.09 -34.05 -13.30
CA GLN A 159 19.45 -33.05 -14.17
C GLN A 159 18.37 -32.23 -13.46
N ALA A 160 18.52 -32.02 -12.14
CA ALA A 160 17.54 -31.29 -11.35
C ALA A 160 17.52 -29.82 -11.78
N GLN A 161 16.36 -29.33 -12.21
CA GLN A 161 16.17 -27.93 -12.57
C GLN A 161 16.22 -27.07 -11.32
N ILE A 162 17.15 -26.11 -11.29
CA ILE A 162 17.39 -25.31 -10.08
C ILE A 162 16.28 -24.29 -9.82
N GLU A 163 15.52 -23.94 -10.85
CA GLU A 163 14.42 -22.98 -10.77
C GLU A 163 13.47 -23.30 -9.59
N TYR A 164 13.26 -24.58 -9.28
CA TYR A 164 12.39 -25.01 -8.19
C TYR A 164 13.11 -25.39 -6.89
N LEU A 165 14.40 -25.72 -6.95
CA LEU A 165 15.17 -26.17 -5.78
C LEU A 165 15.26 -25.11 -4.67
N HIS A 166 15.33 -23.83 -5.03
CA HIS A 166 15.35 -22.76 -4.04
C HIS A 166 14.02 -22.65 -3.27
N GLU A 167 12.87 -22.82 -3.95
CA GLU A 167 11.54 -22.77 -3.33
C GLU A 167 11.30 -24.02 -2.46
N VAL A 168 11.79 -25.19 -2.89
CA VAL A 168 11.84 -26.41 -2.06
C VAL A 168 12.65 -26.13 -0.79
N GLY A 169 13.87 -25.60 -0.92
CA GLY A 169 14.72 -25.23 0.21
C GLY A 169 14.03 -24.26 1.18
N ARG A 170 13.36 -23.24 0.65
CA ARG A 170 12.59 -22.25 1.42
C ARG A 170 11.40 -22.87 2.17
N ARG A 171 10.70 -23.84 1.58
CA ARG A 171 9.60 -24.57 2.24
C ARG A 171 10.13 -25.47 3.35
N LEU A 172 11.19 -26.22 3.09
CA LEU A 172 11.85 -27.05 4.08
C LEU A 172 12.36 -26.21 5.25
N PHE A 173 12.91 -25.02 4.97
CA PHE A 173 13.36 -24.06 5.99
C PHE A 173 12.25 -23.65 6.97
N ARG A 174 10.98 -23.66 6.53
CA ARG A 174 9.81 -23.35 7.37
C ARG A 174 9.31 -24.54 8.20
N SER A 175 9.87 -25.73 8.01
CA SER A 175 9.48 -26.93 8.76
C SER A 175 9.65 -26.74 10.28
N THR A 176 8.74 -27.32 11.05
CA THR A 176 8.84 -27.42 12.51
C THR A 176 9.96 -28.36 12.94
N ASN A 177 10.37 -29.29 12.07
CA ASN A 177 11.50 -30.16 12.31
C ASN A 177 12.81 -29.38 12.12
N ARG A 178 13.56 -29.22 13.21
CA ARG A 178 14.82 -28.45 13.24
C ARG A 178 15.86 -28.97 12.24
N THR A 179 15.92 -30.27 12.00
CA THR A 179 16.83 -30.85 11.03
C THR A 179 16.43 -30.42 9.62
N VAL A 180 15.17 -30.64 9.25
CA VAL A 180 14.64 -30.29 7.91
C VAL A 180 14.79 -28.80 7.65
N SER A 181 14.52 -27.97 8.66
CA SER A 181 14.69 -26.52 8.57
C SER A 181 16.14 -26.11 8.28
N LYS A 182 17.12 -26.68 9.01
CA LYS A 182 18.54 -26.42 8.74
C LYS A 182 18.99 -26.85 7.35
N MET A 183 18.41 -27.92 6.84
CA MET A 183 18.73 -28.41 5.51
C MET A 183 18.15 -27.51 4.43
N GLY A 184 16.91 -27.06 4.62
CA GLY A 184 16.32 -26.02 3.76
C GLY A 184 17.20 -24.77 3.68
N LEU A 185 17.83 -24.37 4.79
CA LEU A 185 18.81 -23.28 4.82
C LEU A 185 20.07 -23.58 3.98
N LEU A 186 20.66 -24.77 4.12
CA LEU A 186 21.83 -25.19 3.33
C LEU A 186 21.50 -25.29 1.83
N PHE A 187 20.31 -25.77 1.47
CA PHE A 187 19.82 -25.74 0.09
C PHE A 187 19.77 -24.32 -0.46
N MET A 188 19.17 -23.38 0.28
CA MET A 188 19.13 -21.97 -0.13
C MET A 188 20.55 -21.38 -0.28
N GLN A 189 21.49 -21.71 0.60
CA GLN A 189 22.89 -21.29 0.50
C GLN A 189 23.56 -21.81 -0.76
N CYS A 190 23.40 -23.11 -1.06
CA CYS A 190 23.95 -23.72 -2.26
C CYS A 190 23.34 -23.15 -3.53
N CYS A 191 22.02 -22.91 -3.55
CA CYS A 191 21.34 -22.23 -4.65
C CYS A 191 21.85 -20.79 -4.82
N SER A 192 22.05 -20.04 -3.74
CA SER A 192 22.59 -18.67 -3.81
C SER A 192 24.00 -18.67 -4.44
N GLN A 193 24.86 -19.64 -4.10
CA GLN A 193 26.18 -19.80 -4.70
C GLN A 193 26.20 -20.19 -6.17
N GLU A 194 25.19 -20.95 -6.64
CA GLU A 194 25.01 -21.24 -8.07
C GLU A 194 24.48 -20.02 -8.85
N GLY A 195 24.23 -18.88 -8.21
CA GLY A 195 23.76 -17.67 -8.87
C GLY A 195 22.24 -17.55 -8.97
N TYR A 196 21.50 -18.06 -7.97
CA TYR A 196 20.05 -17.88 -7.90
C TYR A 196 19.71 -16.62 -7.11
N LEU A 197 19.07 -15.66 -7.78
CA LEU A 197 18.66 -14.40 -7.20
C LEU A 197 17.69 -14.61 -6.04
N ASP A 198 16.58 -15.33 -6.27
CA ASP A 198 15.54 -15.56 -5.26
C ASP A 198 16.08 -16.23 -3.99
N ALA A 199 17.01 -17.18 -4.14
CA ALA A 199 17.69 -17.80 -3.02
C ALA A 199 18.50 -16.77 -2.21
N SER A 200 19.21 -15.87 -2.91
CA SER A 200 20.00 -14.80 -2.28
C SER A 200 19.10 -13.76 -1.60
N LEU A 201 17.96 -13.42 -2.20
CA LEU A 201 16.95 -12.54 -1.63
C LEU A 201 16.28 -13.17 -0.39
N ASP A 202 15.86 -14.44 -0.45
CA ASP A 202 15.25 -15.15 0.69
C ASP A 202 16.24 -15.26 1.87
N LEU A 203 17.52 -15.53 1.59
CA LEU A 203 18.57 -15.50 2.61
C LEU A 203 18.72 -14.10 3.20
N GLY A 204 18.80 -13.05 2.38
CA GLY A 204 18.84 -11.65 2.81
C GLY A 204 17.67 -11.27 3.74
N VAL A 205 16.44 -11.58 3.33
CA VAL A 205 15.22 -11.34 4.12
C VAL A 205 15.21 -12.16 5.41
N SER A 206 15.79 -13.37 5.42
CA SER A 206 15.88 -14.18 6.64
C SER A 206 16.70 -13.48 7.74
N PHE A 207 17.68 -12.64 7.36
CA PHE A 207 18.46 -11.81 8.29
C PHE A 207 17.70 -10.58 8.81
N GLN A 208 16.68 -10.11 8.09
CA GLN A 208 15.83 -9.01 8.56
C GLN A 208 14.91 -9.40 9.73
N ARG A 209 14.68 -10.69 9.99
CA ARG A 209 13.69 -11.08 11.02
C ARG A 209 14.33 -11.11 12.40
N ASP A 210 13.99 -10.13 13.25
CA ASP A 210 14.22 -10.17 14.70
C ASP A 210 13.93 -11.58 15.23
N VAL A 211 14.90 -12.16 15.94
CA VAL A 211 14.78 -13.50 16.51
C VAL A 211 13.59 -13.50 17.48
N PRO A 212 12.47 -14.18 17.20
CA PRO A 212 11.38 -14.24 18.15
C PRO A 212 11.85 -15.01 19.37
N LYS A 213 11.70 -14.43 20.57
CA LYS A 213 12.18 -14.97 21.86
C LYS A 213 11.77 -16.43 22.15
N ASN A 214 10.73 -16.94 21.48
CA ASN A 214 10.12 -18.25 21.77
C ASN A 214 10.16 -19.28 20.61
N ARG A 215 10.91 -19.05 19.52
CA ARG A 215 11.16 -20.12 18.53
C ARG A 215 12.57 -20.67 18.72
N PRO A 216 12.79 -21.99 18.67
CA PRO A 216 14.13 -22.54 18.61
C PRO A 216 14.73 -22.32 17.20
N ARG A 217 14.94 -21.05 16.82
CA ARG A 217 15.78 -20.64 15.68
C ARG A 217 17.23 -20.74 16.13
N ALA A 218 17.69 -21.96 16.33
CA ALA A 218 19.08 -22.17 16.67
C ALA A 218 19.96 -21.85 15.44
N ALA A 219 20.73 -20.77 15.58
CA ALA A 219 21.90 -20.45 14.76
C ALA A 219 21.63 -20.03 13.29
N LEU A 220 20.87 -18.95 13.09
CA LEU A 220 20.98 -18.11 11.87
C LEU A 220 22.03 -16.99 12.01
N ALA A 221 22.86 -17.07 13.05
CA ALA A 221 23.94 -16.13 13.37
C ALA A 221 25.32 -16.77 13.16
N ASP A 222 25.50 -17.52 12.07
CA ASP A 222 26.86 -17.65 11.53
C ASP A 222 27.05 -16.44 10.63
N ASN A 223 27.82 -15.45 11.10
CA ASN A 223 28.18 -14.25 10.34
C ASN A 223 28.69 -14.59 8.93
N GLU A 224 29.31 -15.77 8.76
CA GLU A 224 29.76 -16.28 7.46
C GLU A 224 28.63 -16.45 6.44
N VAL A 225 27.46 -16.95 6.85
CA VAL A 225 26.31 -17.12 5.94
C VAL A 225 25.72 -15.77 5.54
N ALA A 226 25.62 -14.86 6.50
CA ALA A 226 25.18 -13.50 6.25
C ALA A 226 26.13 -12.80 5.26
N ASN A 227 27.43 -12.88 5.51
CA ASN A 227 28.45 -12.32 4.63
C ASN A 227 28.38 -12.94 3.22
N LEU A 228 28.16 -14.26 3.12
CA LEU A 228 28.05 -14.95 1.85
C LEU A 228 26.82 -14.48 1.03
N ALA A 229 25.67 -14.35 1.69
CA ALA A 229 24.45 -13.85 1.06
C ALA A 229 24.61 -12.38 0.62
N MET A 230 25.25 -11.55 1.46
CA MET A 230 25.54 -10.15 1.12
C MET A 230 26.47 -10.04 -0.09
N VAL A 231 27.55 -10.83 -0.15
CA VAL A 231 28.47 -10.87 -1.30
C VAL A 231 27.74 -11.26 -2.59
N ASN A 232 26.81 -12.21 -2.52
CA ASN A 232 26.04 -12.61 -3.69
C ASN A 232 25.04 -11.53 -4.12
N LEU A 233 24.33 -10.92 -3.17
CA LEU A 233 23.46 -9.78 -3.44
C LEU A 233 24.24 -8.62 -4.08
N GLU A 234 25.46 -8.33 -3.59
CA GLU A 234 26.34 -7.31 -4.18
C GLU A 234 26.68 -7.65 -5.63
N LYS A 235 27.06 -8.89 -5.92
CA LYS A 235 27.31 -9.34 -7.32
C LYS A 235 26.07 -9.16 -8.21
N PHE A 236 24.87 -9.46 -7.71
CA PHE A 236 23.64 -9.24 -8.49
C PHE A 236 23.38 -7.75 -8.72
N ALA A 237 23.54 -6.92 -7.68
CA ALA A 237 23.40 -5.48 -7.79
C ALA A 237 24.45 -4.86 -8.72
N GLU A 238 25.67 -5.40 -8.78
CA GLU A 238 26.74 -5.00 -9.72
C GLU A 238 26.41 -5.35 -11.16
N ARG A 239 25.68 -6.45 -11.37
CA ARG A 239 25.11 -6.82 -12.66
C ARG A 239 23.84 -6.04 -13.01
N GLY A 240 23.45 -5.08 -12.18
CA GLY A 240 22.31 -4.20 -12.42
C GLY A 240 20.98 -4.70 -11.86
N ASN A 241 20.94 -5.74 -11.02
CA ASN A 241 19.68 -6.25 -10.48
C ASN A 241 19.07 -5.29 -9.42
N VAL A 242 17.89 -4.75 -9.72
CA VAL A 242 17.17 -3.78 -8.86
C VAL A 242 16.77 -4.39 -7.51
N LEU A 243 16.24 -5.62 -7.48
CA LEU A 243 15.76 -6.25 -6.25
C LEU A 243 16.90 -6.48 -5.26
N ALA A 244 18.05 -6.94 -5.76
CA ALA A 244 19.25 -7.13 -4.94
C ALA A 244 19.80 -5.79 -4.43
N ALA A 245 19.88 -4.76 -5.27
CA ALA A 245 20.33 -3.43 -4.86
C ALA A 245 19.42 -2.82 -3.77
N THR A 246 18.10 -2.98 -3.92
CA THR A 246 17.09 -2.52 -2.97
C THR A 246 17.22 -3.25 -1.64
N LEU A 247 17.32 -4.59 -1.66
CA LEU A 247 17.47 -5.37 -0.44
C LEU A 247 18.78 -5.07 0.30
N LEU A 248 19.89 -4.81 -0.41
CA LEU A 248 21.15 -4.38 0.20
C LEU A 248 20.99 -3.05 0.93
N ALA A 249 20.28 -2.09 0.33
CA ALA A 249 20.01 -0.80 0.96
C ALA A 249 19.12 -0.94 2.21
N GLU A 250 18.08 -1.77 2.15
CA GLU A 250 17.23 -2.11 3.32
C GLU A 250 18.02 -2.82 4.44
N LEU A 251 18.97 -3.69 4.09
CA LEU A 251 19.81 -4.37 5.08
C LEU A 251 20.81 -3.41 5.72
N ALA A 252 21.37 -2.48 4.93
CA ALA A 252 22.30 -1.47 5.41
C ALA A 252 21.62 -0.49 6.39
N SER A 253 20.37 -0.11 6.18
CA SER A 253 19.64 0.79 7.09
C SER A 253 19.55 0.24 8.52
N ARG A 254 19.51 -1.09 8.66
CA ARG A 254 19.42 -1.78 9.96
C ARG A 254 20.76 -1.93 10.67
N GLN A 255 21.86 -1.90 9.93
CA GLN A 255 23.22 -2.04 10.46
C GLN A 255 23.79 -0.72 11.02
N GLN A 256 22.96 0.34 11.12
CA GLN A 256 23.35 1.68 11.59
C GLN A 256 24.54 2.26 10.82
N HIS A 257 24.61 2.01 9.50
CA HIS A 257 25.58 2.69 8.63
C HIS A 257 25.33 4.20 8.64
N GLY A 258 26.39 4.99 8.43
CA GLY A 258 26.26 6.45 8.37
C GLY A 258 25.35 6.90 7.21
N LEU A 259 24.61 7.99 7.40
CA LEU A 259 23.62 8.51 6.44
C LEU A 259 24.14 8.59 5.00
N ARG A 260 25.38 9.06 4.80
CA ARG A 260 26.01 9.15 3.46
C ARG A 260 26.10 7.80 2.75
N GLN A 261 26.45 6.74 3.48
CA GLN A 261 26.55 5.39 2.91
C GLN A 261 25.16 4.82 2.61
N LEU A 262 24.20 5.07 3.50
CA LEU A 262 22.81 4.68 3.29
C LEU A 262 22.22 5.34 2.03
N VAL A 263 22.36 6.66 1.90
CA VAL A 263 21.89 7.42 0.72
C VAL A 263 22.56 6.93 -0.56
N LYS A 264 23.87 6.64 -0.53
CA LYS A 264 24.58 6.11 -1.70
C LYS A 264 24.00 4.77 -2.19
N LEU A 265 23.61 3.88 -1.28
CA LEU A 265 23.01 2.59 -1.63
C LEU A 265 21.59 2.78 -2.21
N TRP A 266 20.79 3.66 -1.61
CA TRP A 266 19.46 3.99 -2.13
C TRP A 266 19.51 4.70 -3.49
N ASP A 267 20.39 5.68 -3.66
CA ASP A 267 20.61 6.36 -4.95
C ASP A 267 20.99 5.35 -6.04
N ARG A 268 21.83 4.36 -5.73
CA ARG A 268 22.16 3.28 -6.67
C ARG A 268 20.93 2.45 -7.02
N ALA A 269 20.14 2.02 -6.04
CA ALA A 269 18.96 1.19 -6.27
C ALA A 269 17.89 1.95 -7.09
N VAL A 270 17.62 3.20 -6.73
CA VAL A 270 16.67 4.07 -7.44
C VAL A 270 17.13 4.33 -8.87
N LYS A 271 18.41 4.65 -9.08
CA LYS A 271 18.98 4.87 -10.42
C LYS A 271 18.81 3.63 -11.31
N LEU A 272 19.15 2.44 -10.80
CA LEU A 272 18.96 1.19 -11.54
C LEU A 272 17.49 0.96 -11.90
N ALA A 273 16.58 1.20 -10.97
CA ALA A 273 15.15 1.05 -11.20
C ALA A 273 14.61 2.02 -12.25
N THR A 274 15.10 3.27 -12.27
CA THR A 274 14.73 4.26 -13.30
C THR A 274 15.29 3.90 -14.68
N GLU A 275 16.52 3.41 -14.77
CA GLU A 275 17.17 3.06 -16.04
C GLU A 275 16.57 1.79 -16.68
N GLN A 276 16.09 0.87 -15.85
CA GLN A 276 15.56 -0.44 -16.28
C GLN A 276 14.04 -0.55 -16.15
N LYS A 277 13.30 0.57 -16.12
CA LYS A 277 11.86 0.60 -15.82
C LYS A 277 11.07 -0.45 -16.61
N ASP A 278 11.23 -0.49 -17.93
CA ASP A 278 10.42 -1.34 -18.80
C ASP A 278 10.70 -2.83 -18.60
N GLU A 279 11.98 -3.21 -18.50
CA GLU A 279 12.39 -4.59 -18.23
C GLU A 279 11.93 -5.02 -16.83
N LEU A 280 12.09 -4.12 -15.85
CA LEU A 280 11.66 -4.37 -14.50
C LEU A 280 10.17 -4.64 -14.46
N MET A 281 9.34 -3.87 -15.19
CA MET A 281 7.87 -4.00 -15.26
C MET A 281 7.37 -5.27 -15.97
N GLN A 282 8.16 -5.84 -16.88
CA GLN A 282 7.84 -7.09 -17.59
C GLN A 282 8.30 -8.35 -16.86
N THR A 283 9.28 -8.22 -15.96
CA THR A 283 9.84 -9.37 -15.23
C THR A 283 8.81 -9.94 -14.25
N THR A 284 8.59 -11.25 -14.30
CA THR A 284 7.78 -11.96 -13.31
C THR A 284 8.60 -12.14 -12.04
N ILE A 285 8.15 -11.52 -10.95
CA ILE A 285 8.82 -11.57 -9.65
C ILE A 285 7.93 -12.34 -8.68
N ALA A 286 8.52 -13.13 -7.79
CA ALA A 286 7.75 -13.76 -6.73
C ALA A 286 7.11 -12.66 -5.86
N ALA A 287 5.78 -12.73 -5.63
CA ALA A 287 5.00 -11.69 -4.93
C ALA A 287 5.60 -11.21 -3.60
N ARG A 288 6.36 -12.07 -2.91
CA ARG A 288 7.09 -11.75 -1.68
C ARG A 288 8.17 -10.66 -1.82
N PHE A 289 8.70 -10.48 -3.04
CA PHE A 289 9.76 -9.53 -3.37
C PHE A 289 9.23 -8.32 -4.15
N GLU A 290 7.93 -8.23 -4.42
CA GLU A 290 7.34 -7.16 -5.22
C GLU A 290 7.65 -5.76 -4.66
N HIS A 291 7.65 -5.63 -3.33
CA HIS A 291 8.02 -4.38 -2.65
C HIS A 291 9.46 -3.90 -2.96
N LEU A 292 10.39 -4.81 -3.28
CA LEU A 292 11.78 -4.47 -3.62
C LEU A 292 11.91 -3.86 -5.02
N ARG A 293 10.84 -3.92 -5.83
CA ARG A 293 10.77 -3.30 -7.15
C ARG A 293 10.63 -1.78 -7.08
N LYS A 294 10.19 -1.26 -5.93
CA LYS A 294 9.89 0.16 -5.68
C LYS A 294 10.86 0.75 -4.65
N PRO A 295 12.17 0.87 -4.97
CA PRO A 295 13.16 1.36 -4.01
C PRO A 295 12.87 2.78 -3.52
N TRP A 296 12.23 3.63 -4.33
CA TRP A 296 11.86 4.99 -3.94
C TRP A 296 10.88 5.03 -2.77
N ILE A 297 9.94 4.09 -2.68
CA ILE A 297 9.00 3.99 -1.55
C ILE A 297 9.74 3.59 -0.28
N GLN A 298 10.54 2.54 -0.36
CA GLN A 298 11.28 2.04 0.81
C GLN A 298 12.32 3.05 1.31
N ALA A 299 13.01 3.73 0.40
CA ALA A 299 13.95 4.79 0.72
C ALA A 299 13.26 5.99 1.38
N ALA A 300 12.13 6.42 0.81
CA ALA A 300 11.36 7.55 1.33
C ALA A 300 10.84 7.28 2.74
N GLU A 301 10.26 6.10 2.99
CA GLU A 301 9.76 5.71 4.31
C GLU A 301 10.86 5.75 5.38
N LEU A 302 12.05 5.23 5.06
CA LEU A 302 13.19 5.21 5.99
C LEU A 302 13.80 6.60 6.23
N LEU A 303 13.89 7.42 5.19
CA LEU A 303 14.52 8.74 5.27
C LEU A 303 13.56 9.82 5.75
N ARG A 304 12.25 9.57 5.82
CA ARG A 304 11.25 10.56 6.21
C ARG A 304 11.62 11.31 7.49
N GLU A 305 12.11 10.62 8.50
CA GLU A 305 12.48 11.22 9.80
C GLU A 305 13.95 11.65 9.88
N ILE A 306 14.80 11.20 8.96
CA ILE A 306 16.26 11.41 9.00
C ILE A 306 16.70 12.52 8.03
N ASP A 307 16.14 12.52 6.82
CA ASP A 307 16.40 13.45 5.73
C ASP A 307 15.11 13.63 4.90
N PRO A 308 14.18 14.49 5.36
CA PRO A 308 12.89 14.70 4.70
C PRO A 308 13.05 15.18 3.26
N ALA A 309 14.03 16.05 2.99
CA ALA A 309 14.29 16.57 1.64
C ALA A 309 14.66 15.44 0.67
N LYS A 310 15.50 14.50 1.09
CA LYS A 310 15.84 13.33 0.28
C LYS A 310 14.68 12.35 0.14
N SER A 311 13.86 12.20 1.19
CA SER A 311 12.62 11.43 1.14
C SER A 311 11.67 11.94 0.04
N THR A 312 11.38 13.25 0.05
CA THR A 312 10.56 13.92 -0.97
C THR A 312 11.16 13.77 -2.37
N GLN A 313 12.49 13.86 -2.50
CA GLN A 313 13.15 13.64 -3.80
C GLN A 313 12.89 12.24 -4.35
N TYR A 314 12.97 11.19 -3.51
CA TYR A 314 12.69 9.84 -3.95
C TYR A 314 11.21 9.63 -4.31
N LEU A 315 10.29 10.20 -3.54
CA LEU A 315 8.87 10.16 -3.89
C LEU A 315 8.60 10.82 -5.23
N ARG A 316 9.22 11.98 -5.52
CA ARG A 316 9.12 12.64 -6.83
C ARG A 316 9.61 11.74 -7.97
N VAL A 317 10.66 10.94 -7.77
CA VAL A 317 11.08 9.93 -8.76
C VAL A 317 9.97 8.89 -8.99
N GLY A 318 9.36 8.37 -7.92
CA GLY A 318 8.23 7.44 -8.03
C GLY A 318 7.03 8.06 -8.77
N MET A 319 6.72 9.32 -8.48
CA MET A 319 5.66 10.07 -9.16
C MET A 319 5.96 10.30 -10.65
N GLN A 320 7.20 10.57 -11.03
CA GLN A 320 7.61 10.65 -12.44
C GLN A 320 7.44 9.32 -13.16
N LEU A 321 7.48 8.21 -12.43
CA LEU A 321 7.23 6.87 -12.95
C LEU A 321 5.75 6.48 -12.98
N ASP A 322 4.85 7.37 -12.53
CA ASP A 322 3.39 7.17 -12.38
C ASP A 322 3.05 6.06 -11.37
N ASP A 323 3.81 5.96 -10.27
CA ASP A 323 3.56 5.01 -9.19
C ASP A 323 2.51 5.52 -8.19
N ALA A 324 1.37 4.83 -8.12
CA ALA A 324 0.28 5.12 -7.18
C ALA A 324 0.72 5.16 -5.71
N ASP A 325 1.63 4.28 -5.29
CA ASP A 325 2.10 4.25 -3.89
C ASP A 325 2.95 5.49 -3.56
N ALA A 326 3.68 6.02 -4.56
CA ALA A 326 4.50 7.21 -4.39
C ALA A 326 3.63 8.45 -4.26
N TYR A 327 2.59 8.55 -5.10
CA TYR A 327 1.57 9.59 -4.98
C TYR A 327 0.88 9.57 -3.61
N ALA A 328 0.44 8.40 -3.15
CA ALA A 328 -0.24 8.26 -1.87
C ALA A 328 0.67 8.66 -0.69
N MET A 329 1.93 8.19 -0.70
CA MET A 329 2.89 8.52 0.35
C MET A 329 3.28 10.00 0.33
N TYR A 330 3.44 10.61 -0.85
CA TYR A 330 3.71 12.04 -0.98
C TYR A 330 2.56 12.87 -0.42
N ALA A 331 1.32 12.56 -0.82
CA ALA A 331 0.13 13.26 -0.39
C ALA A 331 -0.04 13.23 1.14
N LEU A 332 0.21 12.07 1.76
CA LEU A 332 0.14 11.92 3.22
C LEU A 332 1.26 12.63 3.97
N GLN A 333 2.44 12.76 3.38
CA GLN A 333 3.57 13.45 4.03
C GLN A 333 3.43 14.96 4.01
N HIS A 334 2.71 15.51 3.04
CA HIS A 334 2.63 16.96 2.79
C HIS A 334 1.19 17.49 2.93
N GLU A 335 0.28 16.75 3.60
CA GLU A 335 -1.11 17.19 3.83
C GLU A 335 -1.16 18.50 4.61
N ASP A 336 -0.31 18.63 5.64
CA ASP A 336 -0.22 19.82 6.49
C ASP A 336 0.65 20.94 5.89
N ASP A 337 1.50 20.64 4.90
CA ASP A 337 2.45 21.59 4.28
C ASP A 337 1.82 22.43 3.15
N THR A 338 0.49 22.37 2.99
CA THR A 338 -0.24 23.01 1.88
C THR A 338 -0.41 24.53 2.03
N SER A 339 -0.03 25.12 3.17
CA SER A 339 -0.45 26.48 3.54
C SER A 339 0.53 27.62 3.21
N GLY A 340 1.53 27.44 2.35
CA GLY A 340 2.50 28.52 2.08
C GLY A 340 3.44 28.41 0.87
N ASP A 341 3.49 27.26 0.19
CA ASP A 341 4.28 27.08 -1.04
C ASP A 341 3.37 26.57 -2.16
N ASP A 342 3.13 27.45 -3.15
CA ASP A 342 2.29 27.17 -4.31
C ASP A 342 2.74 25.91 -5.09
N ILE A 343 4.06 25.65 -5.13
CA ILE A 343 4.60 24.46 -5.82
C ILE A 343 4.27 23.21 -5.02
N ALA A 344 4.55 23.22 -3.71
CA ALA A 344 4.25 22.09 -2.84
C ALA A 344 2.76 21.78 -2.80
N PHE A 345 1.91 22.81 -2.77
CA PHE A 345 0.45 22.66 -2.85
C PHE A 345 0.01 21.97 -4.15
N LEU A 346 0.49 22.44 -5.31
CA LEU A 346 0.11 21.84 -6.59
C LEU A 346 0.66 20.42 -6.77
N GLU A 347 1.87 20.15 -6.27
CA GLU A 347 2.41 18.79 -6.24
C GLU A 347 1.56 17.87 -5.35
N TRP A 348 1.18 18.34 -4.16
CA TRP A 348 0.30 17.63 -3.25
C TRP A 348 -1.07 17.36 -3.89
N LEU A 349 -1.68 18.36 -4.52
CA LEU A 349 -3.01 18.24 -5.12
C LEU A 349 -3.02 17.16 -6.22
N ASN A 350 -2.03 17.17 -7.10
CA ASN A 350 -1.90 16.13 -8.12
C ASN A 350 -1.63 14.76 -7.49
N ALA A 351 -0.73 14.69 -6.50
CA ALA A 351 -0.43 13.43 -5.83
C ALA A 351 -1.67 12.84 -5.16
N ALA A 352 -2.42 13.65 -4.42
CA ALA A 352 -3.65 13.24 -3.78
C ALA A 352 -4.69 12.79 -4.82
N THR A 353 -4.86 13.55 -5.92
CA THR A 353 -5.81 13.22 -7.02
C THR A 353 -5.47 11.90 -7.70
N LYS A 354 -4.20 11.71 -8.06
CA LYS A 354 -3.71 10.47 -8.70
C LYS A 354 -3.79 9.28 -7.77
N ALA A 355 -3.44 9.46 -6.50
CA ALA A 355 -3.54 8.42 -5.48
C ALA A 355 -5.01 8.02 -5.25
N ALA A 356 -5.91 8.99 -5.10
CA ALA A 356 -7.34 8.78 -4.92
C ALA A 356 -7.95 8.03 -6.12
N ALA A 357 -7.63 8.46 -7.35
CA ALA A 357 -8.05 7.77 -8.57
C ALA A 357 -7.51 6.34 -8.68
N SER A 358 -6.38 6.05 -8.02
CA SER A 358 -5.78 4.72 -7.94
C SER A 358 -6.29 3.87 -6.77
N GLY A 359 -7.26 4.38 -6.00
CA GLY A 359 -7.90 3.68 -4.88
C GLY A 359 -7.38 4.03 -3.48
N SER A 360 -6.57 5.07 -3.32
CA SER A 360 -6.12 5.56 -2.00
C SER A 360 -7.26 6.28 -1.27
N VAL A 361 -7.95 5.54 -0.40
CA VAL A 361 -9.06 6.04 0.43
C VAL A 361 -8.66 7.26 1.27
N ARG A 362 -7.44 7.25 1.84
CA ARG A 362 -6.97 8.38 2.65
C ARG A 362 -6.77 9.64 1.82
N SER A 363 -6.22 9.50 0.61
CA SER A 363 -6.04 10.63 -0.31
C SER A 363 -7.39 11.18 -0.77
N SER A 364 -8.40 10.33 -1.00
CA SER A 364 -9.76 10.75 -1.30
C SER A 364 -10.37 11.59 -0.17
N VAL A 365 -10.23 11.15 1.09
CA VAL A 365 -10.72 11.92 2.25
C VAL A 365 -9.98 13.26 2.40
N ALA A 366 -8.66 13.27 2.22
CA ALA A 366 -7.87 14.50 2.29
C ALA A 366 -8.27 15.52 1.21
N LEU A 367 -8.47 15.07 -0.04
CA LEU A 367 -8.98 15.92 -1.12
C LEU A 367 -10.36 16.48 -0.79
N ALA A 368 -11.25 15.64 -0.27
CA ALA A 368 -12.59 16.07 0.07
C ALA A 368 -12.57 17.18 1.12
N ARG A 369 -11.77 17.01 2.17
CA ARG A 369 -11.62 18.03 3.22
C ARG A 369 -10.98 19.30 2.68
N HIS A 370 -10.01 19.20 1.77
CA HIS A 370 -9.48 20.38 1.08
C HIS A 370 -10.58 21.12 0.32
N TYR A 371 -11.30 20.44 -0.57
CA TYR A 371 -12.35 21.08 -1.37
C TYR A 371 -13.49 21.65 -0.52
N ALA A 372 -13.94 20.93 0.52
CA ALA A 372 -15.01 21.41 1.38
C ALA A 372 -14.61 22.64 2.20
N ASN A 373 -13.33 22.78 2.57
CA ASN A 373 -12.92 23.80 3.54
C ASN A 373 -12.14 24.98 2.96
N THR A 374 -11.78 24.94 1.69
CA THR A 374 -10.99 26.00 1.05
C THR A 374 -11.75 26.66 -0.09
N SER A 375 -11.51 27.95 -0.28
CA SER A 375 -12.05 28.70 -1.42
C SER A 375 -11.33 28.32 -2.70
N ALA A 376 -11.96 28.57 -3.85
CA ALA A 376 -11.27 28.51 -5.13
C ALA A 376 -10.03 29.43 -5.12
N PRO A 377 -8.83 28.91 -5.40
CA PRO A 377 -7.62 29.74 -5.38
C PRO A 377 -7.65 30.75 -6.53
N ASP A 378 -7.21 31.98 -6.27
CA ASP A 378 -6.99 32.98 -7.33
C ASP A 378 -5.67 32.68 -8.06
N LEU A 379 -5.78 31.85 -9.08
CA LEU A 379 -4.63 31.33 -9.81
C LEU A 379 -4.14 32.24 -10.95
N LYS A 380 -4.76 33.41 -11.15
CA LYS A 380 -4.42 34.30 -12.28
C LYS A 380 -2.98 34.81 -12.20
N GLU A 381 -2.55 35.26 -11.03
CA GLU A 381 -1.17 35.73 -10.82
C GLU A 381 -0.16 34.58 -10.72
N MET A 382 -0.61 33.43 -10.21
CA MET A 382 0.22 32.26 -9.99
C MET A 382 0.58 31.59 -11.31
N LEU A 383 -0.43 31.30 -12.15
CA LEU A 383 -0.27 30.51 -13.36
C LEU A 383 0.02 31.33 -14.61
N ASN A 384 -0.24 32.65 -14.60
CA ASN A 384 -0.19 33.48 -15.80
C ASN A 384 -0.85 32.75 -16.99
N PRO A 385 -2.15 32.42 -16.91
CA PRO A 385 -2.79 31.49 -17.83
C PRO A 385 -2.62 31.93 -19.29
N GLU A 386 -2.33 30.97 -20.16
CA GLU A 386 -2.22 31.24 -21.59
C GLU A 386 -3.57 31.68 -22.15
N THR A 387 -3.56 32.64 -23.06
CA THR A 387 -4.76 32.99 -23.82
C THR A 387 -4.99 31.90 -24.87
N PRO A 388 -6.04 31.05 -24.73
CA PRO A 388 -6.29 29.97 -25.67
C PRO A 388 -6.58 30.53 -27.06
N ALA A 389 -6.26 29.75 -28.09
CA ALA A 389 -6.68 30.10 -29.45
C ALA A 389 -8.21 30.17 -29.53
N PRO A 390 -8.79 31.06 -30.36
CA PRO A 390 -10.24 31.12 -30.51
C PRO A 390 -10.79 29.73 -30.92
N PRO A 391 -11.95 29.31 -30.38
CA PRO A 391 -12.58 28.06 -30.75
C PRO A 391 -12.67 27.88 -32.27
N LEU A 392 -12.56 26.64 -32.76
CA LEU A 392 -12.58 26.34 -34.19
C LEU A 392 -13.76 26.99 -34.93
N ARG A 393 -14.95 26.98 -34.32
CA ARG A 393 -16.15 27.64 -34.87
C ARG A 393 -15.98 29.15 -35.05
N GLN A 394 -15.35 29.83 -34.11
CA GLN A 394 -15.10 31.27 -34.21
C GLN A 394 -14.04 31.56 -35.27
N ARG A 395 -12.99 30.73 -35.38
CA ARG A 395 -11.99 30.84 -36.45
C ARG A 395 -12.59 30.63 -37.84
N ILE A 396 -13.46 29.63 -37.98
CA ILE A 396 -14.20 29.38 -39.23
C ILE A 396 -15.09 30.58 -39.56
N LYS A 397 -15.85 31.10 -38.60
CA LYS A 397 -16.71 32.28 -38.80
C LYS A 397 -15.89 33.49 -39.26
N ALA A 398 -14.79 33.81 -38.59
CA ALA A 398 -13.91 34.92 -38.96
C ALA A 398 -13.33 34.76 -40.38
N ASN A 399 -12.96 33.53 -40.76
CA ASN A 399 -12.47 33.23 -42.11
C ASN A 399 -13.57 33.31 -43.18
N LEU A 400 -14.80 32.90 -42.86
CA LEU A 400 -15.96 33.05 -43.76
C LEU A 400 -16.33 34.52 -43.95
N ASP A 401 -16.29 35.32 -42.88
CA ASP A 401 -16.52 36.76 -42.94
C ASP A 401 -15.47 37.46 -43.81
N LEU A 402 -14.19 37.06 -43.70
CA LEU A 402 -13.12 37.49 -44.60
C LEU A 402 -13.37 37.05 -46.05
N GLY A 403 -13.76 35.80 -46.27
CA GLY A 403 -14.09 35.28 -47.60
C GLY A 403 -15.23 36.06 -48.26
N ARG A 404 -16.26 36.44 -47.49
CA ARG A 404 -17.36 37.29 -47.95
C ARG A 404 -16.87 38.69 -48.34
N LEU A 405 -16.00 39.31 -47.55
CA LEU A 405 -15.43 40.63 -47.86
C LEU A 405 -14.59 40.60 -49.15
N PHE A 406 -13.87 39.50 -49.38
CA PHE A 406 -13.12 39.28 -50.62
C PHE A 406 -14.06 39.14 -51.84
N LEU A 407 -15.07 38.27 -51.74
CA LEU A 407 -16.01 37.98 -52.83
C LEU A 407 -16.91 39.18 -53.18
N THR A 408 -17.18 40.07 -52.22
CA THR A 408 -17.99 41.28 -52.42
C THR A 408 -17.18 42.50 -52.91
N GLY A 409 -15.89 42.32 -53.23
CA GLY A 409 -15.02 43.38 -53.76
C GLY A 409 -14.59 44.43 -52.74
N GLN A 410 -14.83 44.21 -51.45
CA GLN A 410 -14.48 45.14 -50.36
C GLN A 410 -13.00 45.00 -49.95
N ARG A 411 -12.08 45.16 -50.92
CA ARG A 411 -10.65 44.84 -50.79
C ARG A 411 -9.95 45.54 -49.62
N LYS A 412 -10.30 46.80 -49.33
CA LYS A 412 -9.75 47.56 -48.20
C LYS A 412 -10.10 46.92 -46.85
N LYS A 413 -11.39 46.59 -46.63
CA LYS A 413 -11.86 45.93 -45.41
C LYS A 413 -11.36 44.50 -45.26
N PHE A 414 -11.13 43.81 -46.38
CA PHE A 414 -10.51 42.48 -46.38
C PHE A 414 -9.06 42.54 -45.86
N ILE A 415 -8.25 43.47 -46.36
CA ILE A 415 -6.86 43.65 -45.91
C ILE A 415 -6.83 44.04 -44.43
N GLU A 416 -7.63 45.03 -44.02
CA GLU A 416 -7.74 45.45 -42.62
C GLU A 416 -8.19 44.30 -41.69
N GLY A 417 -9.14 43.46 -42.12
CA GLY A 417 -9.58 42.30 -41.34
C GLY A 417 -8.52 41.20 -41.25
N GLN A 418 -7.75 41.00 -42.32
CA GLN A 418 -6.66 40.01 -42.36
C GLN A 418 -5.48 40.44 -41.46
N GLU A 419 -5.13 41.72 -41.48
CA GLU A 419 -4.12 42.31 -40.58
C GLU A 419 -4.56 42.20 -39.13
N LYS A 420 -5.80 42.57 -38.80
CA LYS A 420 -6.34 42.43 -37.44
C LYS A 420 -6.28 40.99 -36.90
N LEU A 421 -6.61 39.98 -37.71
CA LEU A 421 -6.48 38.59 -37.28
C LEU A 421 -5.02 38.18 -37.06
N LYS A 422 -4.09 38.64 -37.91
CA LYS A 422 -2.66 38.37 -37.75
C LYS A 422 -2.08 39.08 -36.53
N GLU A 423 -2.43 40.34 -36.31
CA GLU A 423 -2.03 41.12 -35.14
C GLU A 423 -2.55 40.47 -33.86
N ALA A 424 -3.84 40.12 -33.81
CA ALA A 424 -4.43 39.44 -32.66
C ALA A 424 -3.75 38.10 -32.36
N GLU A 425 -3.40 37.31 -33.38
CA GLU A 425 -2.67 36.05 -33.18
C GLU A 425 -1.22 36.28 -32.74
N THR A 426 -0.55 37.30 -33.29
CA THR A 426 0.83 37.66 -32.91
C THR A 426 0.89 38.16 -31.47
N GLU A 427 -0.04 39.02 -31.08
CA GLU A 427 -0.19 39.48 -29.69
C GLU A 427 -0.50 38.32 -28.75
N ARG A 428 -1.39 37.39 -29.15
CA ARG A 428 -1.71 36.20 -28.35
C ARG A 428 -0.46 35.34 -28.12
N VAL A 429 0.32 35.07 -29.17
CA VAL A 429 1.57 34.30 -29.07
C VAL A 429 2.58 35.03 -28.18
N ALA A 430 2.74 36.34 -28.34
CA ALA A 430 3.64 37.14 -27.51
C ALA A 430 3.22 37.15 -26.03
N ARG A 431 1.92 37.28 -25.74
CA ARG A 431 1.39 37.18 -24.38
C ARG A 431 1.60 35.79 -23.77
N ASN A 432 1.31 34.72 -24.51
CA ASN A 432 1.53 33.36 -24.04
C ASN A 432 3.02 33.09 -23.77
N TYR A 433 3.92 33.63 -24.59
CA TYR A 433 5.36 33.53 -24.36
C TYR A 433 5.79 34.27 -23.09
N GLN A 434 5.31 35.50 -22.86
CA GLN A 434 5.57 36.24 -21.62
C GLN A 434 5.00 35.52 -20.39
N ALA A 435 3.81 34.93 -20.50
CA ALA A 435 3.19 34.13 -19.47
C ALA A 435 4.03 32.90 -19.08
N ARG A 436 4.61 32.20 -20.07
CA ARG A 436 5.54 31.09 -19.82
C ARG A 436 6.81 31.54 -19.10
N LEU A 437 7.43 32.63 -19.56
CA LEU A 437 8.62 33.18 -18.89
C LEU A 437 8.35 33.51 -17.42
N LYS A 438 7.21 34.16 -17.12
CA LYS A 438 6.82 34.48 -15.74
C LYS A 438 6.57 33.24 -14.88
N ARG A 439 6.07 32.14 -15.47
CA ARG A 439 5.94 30.85 -14.76
C ARG A 439 7.30 30.25 -14.46
N GLU A 440 8.20 30.24 -15.44
CA GLU A 440 9.57 29.73 -15.29
C GLU A 440 10.36 30.51 -14.23
N GLU A 441 10.20 31.84 -14.16
CA GLU A 441 10.78 32.69 -13.11
C GLU A 441 10.31 32.31 -11.71
N LYS A 442 9.08 31.81 -11.58
CA LYS A 442 8.50 31.31 -10.32
C LYS A 442 8.79 29.82 -10.07
N GLY A 443 9.52 29.14 -10.95
CA GLY A 443 9.76 27.69 -10.85
C GLY A 443 8.55 26.81 -11.18
N LEU A 444 7.47 27.39 -11.72
CA LEU A 444 6.27 26.66 -12.12
C LEU A 444 6.46 26.06 -13.52
N THR A 445 5.92 24.86 -13.72
CA THR A 445 6.00 24.13 -14.99
C THR A 445 4.64 24.12 -15.68
N ASP A 446 4.57 23.69 -16.94
CA ASP A 446 3.30 23.48 -17.64
C ASP A 446 2.40 22.47 -16.92
N TYR A 447 2.99 21.50 -16.23
CA TYR A 447 2.27 20.56 -15.37
C TYR A 447 1.59 21.28 -14.19
N HIS A 448 2.32 22.15 -13.48
CA HIS A 448 1.76 22.93 -12.37
C HIS A 448 0.60 23.82 -12.85
N ALA A 449 0.72 24.41 -14.05
CA ALA A 449 -0.37 25.16 -14.67
C ALA A 449 -1.61 24.30 -14.93
N ALA A 450 -1.45 23.09 -15.48
CA ALA A 450 -2.57 22.20 -15.74
C ALA A 450 -3.28 21.73 -14.45
N VAL A 451 -2.52 21.44 -13.39
CA VAL A 451 -3.08 21.05 -12.08
C VAL A 451 -3.83 22.23 -11.45
N GLY A 452 -3.26 23.42 -11.49
CA GLY A 452 -3.93 24.62 -10.99
C GLY A 452 -5.19 24.94 -11.80
N GLU A 453 -5.17 24.86 -13.14
CA GLU A 453 -6.37 25.03 -13.97
C GLU A 453 -7.48 24.04 -13.63
N PHE A 454 -7.13 22.79 -13.33
CA PHE A 454 -8.08 21.78 -12.85
C PHE A 454 -8.72 22.21 -11.51
N ASP A 455 -7.93 22.67 -10.54
CA ASP A 455 -8.49 23.15 -9.26
C ASP A 455 -9.39 24.38 -9.43
N ALA A 456 -8.93 25.34 -10.25
CA ALA A 456 -9.66 26.57 -10.57
C ALA A 456 -10.97 26.32 -11.33
N SER A 457 -11.18 25.11 -11.87
CA SER A 457 -12.46 24.77 -12.51
C SER A 457 -13.61 24.69 -11.50
N CYS A 458 -13.31 24.45 -10.21
CA CYS A 458 -14.29 24.42 -9.13
C CYS A 458 -14.44 25.82 -8.51
N ARG A 459 -15.19 26.70 -9.20
CA ARG A 459 -15.22 28.14 -8.93
C ARG A 459 -16.15 28.52 -7.79
N SER A 460 -17.26 27.81 -7.64
CA SER A 460 -18.28 28.12 -6.64
C SER A 460 -18.15 27.22 -5.40
N PRO A 461 -18.68 27.64 -4.23
CA PRO A 461 -18.86 26.80 -3.06
C PRO A 461 -19.60 25.50 -3.40
N LEU A 462 -20.57 25.59 -4.31
CA LEU A 462 -21.33 24.44 -4.77
C LEU A 462 -20.45 23.43 -5.49
N ASP A 463 -19.63 23.87 -6.46
CA ASP A 463 -18.74 22.99 -7.21
C ASP A 463 -17.73 22.31 -6.30
N ARG A 464 -17.15 23.06 -5.35
CA ARG A 464 -16.16 22.52 -4.41
C ARG A 464 -16.79 21.50 -3.46
N VAL A 465 -17.97 21.78 -2.89
CA VAL A 465 -18.67 20.81 -2.04
C VAL A 465 -19.15 19.59 -2.83
N GLN A 466 -19.53 19.76 -4.09
CA GLN A 466 -19.86 18.64 -4.98
C GLN A 466 -18.64 17.75 -5.21
N MET A 467 -17.47 18.33 -5.51
CA MET A 467 -16.21 17.58 -5.63
C MET A 467 -15.84 16.88 -4.31
N ALA A 468 -16.00 17.55 -3.18
CA ALA A 468 -15.77 16.95 -1.88
C ALA A 468 -16.67 15.73 -1.64
N THR A 469 -17.96 15.86 -1.94
CA THR A 469 -18.95 14.78 -1.82
C THR A 469 -18.56 13.59 -2.70
N GLN A 470 -18.15 13.82 -3.95
CA GLN A 470 -17.72 12.75 -4.86
C GLN A 470 -16.50 11.98 -4.35
N TRP A 471 -15.49 12.68 -3.82
CA TRP A 471 -14.32 12.04 -3.24
C TRP A 471 -14.64 11.26 -1.96
N LEU A 472 -15.55 11.76 -1.12
CA LEU A 472 -16.01 11.02 0.05
C LEU A 472 -16.86 9.81 -0.33
N GLU A 473 -17.74 9.92 -1.32
CA GLU A 473 -18.54 8.80 -1.82
C GLU A 473 -17.61 7.68 -2.32
N LEU A 474 -16.55 8.02 -3.06
CA LEU A 474 -15.52 7.06 -3.45
C LEU A 474 -14.88 6.37 -2.23
N ALA A 475 -14.48 7.13 -1.21
CA ALA A 475 -13.91 6.54 0.02
C ALA A 475 -14.93 5.65 0.77
N TYR A 476 -16.21 6.04 0.78
CA TYR A 476 -17.30 5.30 1.40
C TYR A 476 -17.64 3.99 0.67
N GLU A 477 -17.46 3.92 -0.66
CA GLU A 477 -17.60 2.67 -1.42
C GLU A 477 -16.62 1.58 -0.94
N TYR A 478 -15.44 1.99 -0.46
CA TYR A 478 -14.48 1.08 0.20
C TYR A 478 -14.80 0.81 1.68
N ARG A 479 -15.98 1.23 2.16
CA ARG A 479 -16.46 1.11 3.54
C ARG A 479 -15.65 1.90 4.55
N ASN A 480 -15.11 3.05 4.18
CA ASN A 480 -14.50 3.96 5.14
C ASN A 480 -15.55 4.70 5.98
N ILE A 481 -15.52 4.56 7.30
CA ILE A 481 -16.52 5.17 8.19
C ILE A 481 -16.27 6.65 8.49
N ALA A 482 -15.03 7.12 8.39
CA ALA A 482 -14.74 8.55 8.52
C ALA A 482 -15.35 9.32 7.35
N ALA A 483 -15.28 8.76 6.14
CA ALA A 483 -15.95 9.32 4.97
C ALA A 483 -17.48 9.36 5.14
N ALA A 484 -18.07 8.34 5.77
CA ALA A 484 -19.51 8.34 6.08
C ALA A 484 -19.89 9.48 7.04
N LEU A 485 -19.11 9.71 8.10
CA LEU A 485 -19.35 10.85 9.01
C LEU A 485 -19.23 12.20 8.29
N ASP A 486 -18.19 12.37 7.47
CA ASP A 486 -17.95 13.59 6.72
C ASP A 486 -19.10 13.84 5.70
N LEU A 487 -19.63 12.78 5.07
CA LEU A 487 -20.82 12.87 4.20
C LEU A 487 -22.09 13.22 4.98
N ALA A 488 -22.32 12.58 6.13
CA ALA A 488 -23.46 12.89 6.99
C ALA A 488 -23.45 14.37 7.40
N TYR A 489 -22.27 14.88 7.76
CA TYR A 489 -22.10 16.28 8.08
C TYR A 489 -22.47 17.18 6.89
N LEU A 490 -21.89 16.98 5.71
CA LEU A 490 -22.15 17.82 4.52
C LEU A 490 -23.62 17.78 4.09
N HIS A 491 -24.27 16.62 4.15
CA HIS A 491 -25.69 16.45 3.81
C HIS A 491 -26.65 17.02 4.87
N SER A 492 -26.16 17.35 6.07
CA SER A 492 -26.96 17.99 7.13
C SER A 492 -26.96 19.52 7.07
N ARG A 493 -26.04 20.13 6.31
CA ARG A 493 -25.90 21.60 6.23
C ARG A 493 -26.97 22.21 5.32
N LEU A 494 -27.62 23.29 5.77
CA LEU A 494 -28.53 24.09 4.95
C LEU A 494 -27.82 25.10 4.06
N TYR A 495 -26.64 25.55 4.47
CA TYR A 495 -25.86 26.58 3.76
C TYR A 495 -24.45 26.09 3.47
N LEU A 496 -23.96 26.40 2.26
CA LEU A 496 -22.59 26.17 1.82
C LEU A 496 -21.85 27.50 1.74
N PHE A 497 -20.67 27.55 2.35
CA PHE A 497 -19.80 28.72 2.42
C PHE A 497 -18.58 28.56 1.52
N GLN A 498 -17.88 29.66 1.28
CA GLN A 498 -16.65 29.67 0.47
C GLN A 498 -15.52 28.88 1.12
N GLU A 499 -15.47 28.85 2.45
CA GLU A 499 -14.45 28.19 3.26
C GLU A 499 -15.11 27.55 4.49
N PHE A 500 -14.38 26.67 5.16
CA PHE A 500 -14.72 26.12 6.47
C PHE A 500 -16.01 25.29 6.60
N ASN A 501 -16.57 24.76 5.51
CA ASN A 501 -17.86 24.04 5.58
C ASN A 501 -17.88 22.92 6.61
N MET A 502 -16.79 22.17 6.77
CA MET A 502 -16.69 21.03 7.72
C MET A 502 -16.06 21.39 9.07
N TYR A 503 -15.69 22.65 9.30
CA TYR A 503 -15.16 23.09 10.60
C TYR A 503 -16.22 23.69 11.51
N ILE A 504 -17.35 24.15 10.94
CA ILE A 504 -18.48 24.67 11.69
C ILE A 504 -19.08 23.55 12.56
N ASP A 505 -19.59 23.89 13.73
CA ASP A 505 -20.27 22.90 14.56
C ASP A 505 -21.57 22.40 13.91
N ILE A 506 -21.86 21.12 14.07
CA ILE A 506 -23.12 20.54 13.63
C ILE A 506 -24.28 21.08 14.46
N ARG A 507 -25.37 21.46 13.81
CA ARG A 507 -26.57 22.06 14.43
C ARG A 507 -27.84 21.55 13.78
N HIS A 508 -28.96 21.65 14.50
CA HIS A 508 -30.26 21.40 13.91
C HIS A 508 -30.52 22.40 12.76
N PRO A 509 -31.12 22.01 11.63
CA PRO A 509 -31.37 22.91 10.50
C PRO A 509 -32.10 24.21 10.87
N ASP A 510 -33.04 24.15 11.80
CA ASP A 510 -33.76 25.35 12.28
C ASP A 510 -32.87 26.35 13.04
N GLU A 511 -31.70 25.90 13.50
CA GLU A 511 -30.70 26.71 14.19
C GLU A 511 -29.55 27.12 13.26
N GLN A 512 -29.48 26.58 12.04
CA GLN A 512 -28.43 26.91 11.09
C GLN A 512 -28.75 28.21 10.36
N THR A 513 -27.78 29.12 10.33
CA THR A 513 -27.91 30.41 9.64
C THR A 513 -26.72 30.66 8.71
N ASP A 514 -26.84 31.62 7.80
CA ASP A 514 -25.70 32.09 7.01
C ASP A 514 -24.67 32.88 7.85
N GLU A 515 -25.01 33.21 9.09
CA GLU A 515 -24.11 33.86 10.06
C GLU A 515 -23.19 32.88 10.80
N ASP A 516 -23.45 31.57 10.74
CA ASP A 516 -22.64 30.53 11.40
C ASP A 516 -21.14 30.64 11.05
N ILE A 517 -20.82 31.05 9.82
CA ILE A 517 -19.44 31.22 9.36
C ILE A 517 -18.64 32.25 10.19
N LEU A 518 -19.33 33.25 10.76
CA LEU A 518 -18.70 34.27 11.60
C LEU A 518 -18.16 33.70 12.90
N GLU A 519 -18.67 32.55 13.35
CA GLU A 519 -18.21 31.90 14.57
C GLU A 519 -16.79 31.39 14.46
N ILE A 520 -16.36 31.00 13.25
CA ILE A 520 -15.00 30.52 12.97
C ILE A 520 -14.12 31.68 12.53
N VAL A 521 -14.63 32.53 11.65
CA VAL A 521 -13.81 33.58 11.04
C VAL A 521 -13.29 34.58 12.08
N LYS A 522 -14.02 34.82 13.17
CA LYS A 522 -13.59 35.69 14.28
C LYS A 522 -12.28 35.23 14.95
N ASP A 523 -11.93 33.96 14.84
CA ASP A 523 -10.71 33.40 15.41
C ASP A 523 -9.47 33.68 14.55
N TYR A 524 -9.66 34.28 13.36
CA TYR A 524 -8.63 34.65 12.39
C TYR A 524 -8.65 36.15 12.02
N PRO A 525 -8.54 37.07 13.01
CA PRO A 525 -8.65 38.51 12.78
C PRO A 525 -7.57 39.07 11.85
N GLU A 526 -6.41 38.40 11.75
CA GLU A 526 -5.33 38.77 10.84
C GLU A 526 -5.69 38.56 9.36
N GLN A 527 -6.61 37.64 9.06
CA GLN A 527 -7.04 37.35 7.69
C GLN A 527 -8.33 38.07 7.32
N TYR A 528 -9.23 38.24 8.27
CA TYR A 528 -10.61 38.71 8.02
C TYR A 528 -10.97 40.04 8.70
N GLY A 529 -10.05 40.59 9.51
CA GLY A 529 -10.29 41.77 10.34
C GLY A 529 -10.96 41.42 11.68
N GLU A 530 -10.93 42.35 12.64
CA GLU A 530 -11.49 42.13 13.98
C GLU A 530 -13.01 42.02 14.01
N ASN A 531 -13.71 42.61 13.04
CA ASN A 531 -15.17 42.60 12.93
C ASN A 531 -15.58 42.35 11.48
N PRO A 532 -15.41 41.12 10.97
CA PRO A 532 -15.74 40.78 9.60
C PRO A 532 -17.25 40.96 9.36
N LYS A 533 -17.60 41.55 8.22
CA LYS A 533 -19.00 41.71 7.80
C LYS A 533 -19.33 40.72 6.70
N LEU A 534 -20.55 40.19 6.75
CA LEU A 534 -21.08 39.35 5.69
C LEU A 534 -21.46 40.19 4.48
N GLU A 535 -20.84 39.89 3.35
CA GLU A 535 -21.22 40.41 2.05
C GLU A 535 -22.18 39.45 1.34
N ASP A 536 -22.92 39.97 0.36
CA ASP A 536 -23.85 39.18 -0.44
C ASP A 536 -23.12 38.02 -1.17
N PRO A 537 -23.83 36.90 -1.43
CA PRO A 537 -23.27 35.81 -2.22
C PRO A 537 -22.80 36.32 -3.58
N TRP A 538 -21.63 35.86 -4.02
CA TRP A 538 -21.14 36.22 -5.35
C TRP A 538 -21.92 35.49 -6.43
N ASP A 539 -22.19 36.19 -7.53
CA ASP A 539 -22.76 35.60 -8.74
C ASP A 539 -21.65 34.90 -9.53
N TYR A 540 -21.53 33.58 -9.32
CA TYR A 540 -20.51 32.73 -9.94
C TYR A 540 -20.73 32.50 -11.44
N ASP A 541 -21.87 32.95 -12.01
CA ASP A 541 -22.16 32.86 -13.45
C ASP A 541 -21.45 33.96 -14.26
N LYS A 542 -20.81 34.93 -13.59
CA LYS A 542 -20.03 35.99 -14.25
C LYS A 542 -18.63 35.53 -14.62
N ASP A 543 -18.13 35.95 -15.79
CA ASP A 543 -16.80 35.61 -16.31
C ASP A 543 -15.63 36.19 -15.48
N GLU A 544 -15.91 37.08 -14.52
CA GLU A 544 -14.90 37.69 -13.64
C GLU A 544 -14.82 36.93 -12.30
N PRO A 545 -13.61 36.53 -11.85
CA PRO A 545 -13.43 35.87 -10.56
C PRO A 545 -13.83 36.83 -9.43
N PRO A 546 -14.41 36.31 -8.33
CA PRO A 546 -14.79 37.15 -7.20
C PRO A 546 -13.56 37.84 -6.60
N PRO A 547 -13.65 39.11 -6.21
CA PRO A 547 -12.59 39.74 -5.43
C PRO A 547 -12.44 38.97 -4.11
N MET A 548 -11.27 38.41 -3.84
CA MET A 548 -11.06 37.64 -2.61
C MET A 548 -10.83 38.53 -1.39
N LYS A 549 -10.37 39.76 -1.60
CA LYS A 549 -10.01 40.71 -0.55
C LYS A 549 -10.73 42.04 -0.72
N ASN A 550 -11.01 42.70 0.39
CA ASN A 550 -11.55 44.06 0.42
C ASN A 550 -10.44 45.10 0.18
N ALA A 551 -10.82 46.39 0.18
CA ALA A 551 -9.89 47.49 -0.06
C ALA A 551 -8.75 47.57 0.97
N ASP A 552 -8.98 47.06 2.17
CA ASP A 552 -8.02 47.04 3.28
C ASP A 552 -7.11 45.79 3.26
N GLY A 553 -7.31 44.88 2.29
CA GLY A 553 -6.51 43.67 2.11
C GLY A 553 -6.97 42.46 2.92
N PHE A 554 -8.06 42.56 3.68
CA PHE A 554 -8.67 41.44 4.40
C PHE A 554 -9.52 40.59 3.47
N ARG A 555 -9.59 39.29 3.73
CA ARG A 555 -10.46 38.36 2.98
C ARG A 555 -11.93 38.72 3.19
N ILE A 556 -12.71 38.67 2.12
CA ILE A 556 -14.15 38.96 2.15
C ILE A 556 -14.91 37.72 2.60
N VAL A 557 -15.71 37.86 3.67
CA VAL A 557 -16.63 36.83 4.14
C VAL A 557 -17.97 36.99 3.44
N ARG A 558 -18.46 35.94 2.79
CA ARG A 558 -19.75 35.97 2.08
C ARG A 558 -20.78 35.10 2.76
N ARG A 559 -22.03 35.53 2.63
CA ARG A 559 -23.20 34.72 2.99
C ARG A 559 -23.17 33.39 2.24
N GLY A 560 -23.61 32.34 2.93
CA GLY A 560 -23.70 31.01 2.36
C GLY A 560 -24.80 30.91 1.30
N ILE A 561 -24.59 30.03 0.32
CA ILE A 561 -25.63 29.66 -0.65
C ILE A 561 -26.43 28.48 -0.10
N LYS A 562 -27.72 28.39 -0.45
CA LYS A 562 -28.56 27.25 -0.02
C LYS A 562 -27.96 25.95 -0.57
N ASN A 563 -27.78 24.96 0.29
CA ASN A 563 -27.23 23.66 -0.06
C ASN A 563 -28.26 22.83 -0.83
N PRO A 564 -28.04 22.52 -2.13
CA PRO A 564 -28.93 21.65 -2.88
C PRO A 564 -28.75 20.17 -2.53
N PHE A 565 -27.68 19.82 -1.81
CA PHE A 565 -27.37 18.46 -1.40
C PHE A 565 -27.91 18.12 0.00
N TYR A 566 -28.57 19.06 0.69
CA TYR A 566 -29.22 18.77 1.97
C TYR A 566 -30.18 17.59 1.84
N SER A 567 -30.02 16.56 2.68
CA SER A 567 -30.79 15.32 2.58
C SER A 567 -30.81 14.52 3.89
N PRO A 568 -31.90 14.61 4.68
CA PRO A 568 -32.03 13.87 5.94
C PRO A 568 -31.97 12.35 5.79
N SER A 569 -32.45 11.81 4.67
CA SER A 569 -32.34 10.38 4.36
C SER A 569 -30.89 9.94 4.20
N LYS A 570 -30.08 10.68 3.43
CA LYS A 570 -28.65 10.40 3.28
C LYS A 570 -27.91 10.51 4.61
N VAL A 571 -28.23 11.53 5.42
CA VAL A 571 -27.65 11.67 6.77
C VAL A 571 -27.89 10.41 7.59
N ARG A 572 -29.14 9.93 7.65
CA ARG A 572 -29.53 8.71 8.36
C ARG A 572 -28.75 7.48 7.85
N ASP A 573 -28.65 7.32 6.54
CA ASP A 573 -27.95 6.19 5.92
C ASP A 573 -26.46 6.15 6.28
N TYR A 574 -25.78 7.31 6.22
CA TYR A 574 -24.36 7.39 6.55
C TYR A 574 -24.10 7.18 8.05
N LEU A 575 -24.94 7.73 8.94
CA LEU A 575 -24.85 7.46 10.38
C LEU A 575 -25.13 5.99 10.72
N ASN A 576 -26.11 5.37 10.05
CA ASN A 576 -26.38 3.93 10.16
C ASN A 576 -25.17 3.10 9.72
N ALA A 577 -24.43 3.51 8.68
CA ALA A 577 -23.22 2.81 8.25
C ALA A 577 -22.17 2.74 9.36
N VAL A 578 -21.98 3.81 10.13
CA VAL A 578 -21.08 3.81 11.30
C VAL A 578 -21.57 2.83 12.37
N ALA A 579 -22.88 2.83 12.66
CA ALA A 579 -23.49 1.87 13.59
C ALA A 579 -23.27 0.41 13.15
N PHE A 580 -23.52 0.11 11.88
CA PHE A 580 -23.31 -1.23 11.31
C PHE A 580 -21.85 -1.67 11.37
N CYS A 581 -20.92 -0.76 11.11
CA CYS A 581 -19.49 -1.06 11.26
C CYS A 581 -19.16 -1.45 12.70
N LYS A 582 -19.69 -0.72 13.68
CA LYS A 582 -19.51 -1.04 15.11
C LYS A 582 -20.01 -2.43 15.43
N PHE A 583 -21.24 -2.77 15.02
CA PHE A 583 -21.80 -4.09 15.25
C PHE A 583 -21.03 -5.20 14.54
N ALA A 584 -20.54 -4.96 13.32
CA ALA A 584 -19.70 -5.91 12.59
C ALA A 584 -18.39 -6.18 13.34
N ILE A 585 -17.71 -5.14 13.81
CA ILE A 585 -16.47 -5.27 14.60
C ILE A 585 -16.73 -5.97 15.93
N GLU A 586 -17.83 -5.65 16.63
CA GLU A 586 -18.21 -6.35 17.86
C GLU A 586 -18.54 -7.83 17.62
N SER A 587 -19.21 -8.15 16.52
CA SER A 587 -19.52 -9.52 16.11
C SER A 587 -18.24 -10.35 15.89
N VAL A 588 -17.25 -9.76 15.20
CA VAL A 588 -15.92 -10.34 15.04
C VAL A 588 -15.23 -10.55 16.38
N LYS A 589 -15.23 -9.54 17.26
CA LYS A 589 -14.64 -9.64 18.61
C LYS A 589 -15.30 -10.74 19.45
N ARG A 590 -16.62 -10.90 19.38
CA ARG A 590 -17.39 -11.94 20.11
C ARG A 590 -17.11 -13.35 19.60
N SER A 591 -16.76 -13.50 18.32
CA SER A 591 -16.50 -14.79 17.69
C SER A 591 -15.07 -15.32 17.91
N ASP A 592 -14.21 -14.58 18.64
CA ASP A 592 -12.78 -14.85 18.90
C ASP A 592 -11.97 -15.19 17.63
N VAL A 593 -12.40 -14.62 16.50
CA VAL A 593 -11.78 -14.82 15.19
C VAL A 593 -10.52 -13.97 15.07
N LYS A 594 -9.38 -14.59 14.75
CA LYS A 594 -8.06 -13.92 14.72
C LYS A 594 -7.47 -13.73 13.33
N SER A 595 -7.83 -14.57 12.36
CA SER A 595 -7.28 -14.46 11.01
C SER A 595 -8.11 -13.50 10.16
N TRP A 596 -7.45 -12.79 9.23
CA TRP A 596 -8.15 -11.86 8.34
C TRP A 596 -9.23 -12.55 7.49
N ALA A 597 -8.90 -13.73 6.95
CA ALA A 597 -9.82 -14.51 6.14
C ALA A 597 -11.09 -14.87 6.92
N ASP A 598 -10.94 -15.32 8.15
CA ASP A 598 -12.09 -15.66 8.99
C ASP A 598 -12.93 -14.41 9.36
N LYS A 599 -12.28 -13.25 9.59
CA LYS A 599 -13.00 -11.98 9.83
C LYS A 599 -13.82 -11.59 8.60
N GLN A 600 -13.23 -11.74 7.41
CA GLN A 600 -13.89 -11.50 6.13
C GLN A 600 -15.02 -12.49 5.86
N ASP A 601 -14.88 -13.76 6.21
CA ASP A 601 -15.96 -14.75 6.07
C ASP A 601 -17.16 -14.41 6.98
N LEU A 602 -16.90 -13.86 8.18
CA LEU A 602 -17.95 -13.45 9.11
C LEU A 602 -18.64 -12.14 8.70
N GLN A 603 -17.87 -11.17 8.21
CA GLN A 603 -18.33 -9.82 7.89
C GLN A 603 -17.71 -9.33 6.56
N PRO A 604 -18.14 -9.91 5.42
CA PRO A 604 -17.46 -9.75 4.13
C PRO A 604 -17.49 -8.32 3.59
N GLU A 605 -18.52 -7.57 3.92
CA GLU A 605 -18.69 -6.18 3.52
C GLU A 605 -17.63 -5.28 4.17
N TRP A 606 -17.44 -5.40 5.49
CA TRP A 606 -16.56 -4.54 6.27
C TRP A 606 -15.09 -4.96 6.19
N TYR A 607 -14.81 -6.26 6.00
CA TYR A 607 -13.45 -6.81 6.00
C TYR A 607 -12.94 -7.19 4.59
N ARG A 608 -13.55 -6.62 3.54
CA ARG A 608 -13.09 -6.80 2.15
C ARG A 608 -11.69 -6.21 1.93
N PHE A 609 -11.41 -5.05 2.50
CA PHE A 609 -10.18 -4.28 2.30
C PHE A 609 -9.36 -4.22 3.61
N PRO A 610 -8.20 -4.91 3.71
CA PRO A 610 -7.37 -5.02 4.91
C PRO A 610 -7.01 -3.74 5.64
N ASP A 611 -6.53 -2.79 4.87
CA ASP A 611 -6.13 -1.45 5.27
C ASP A 611 -7.31 -0.62 5.77
N VAL A 612 -8.43 -0.61 5.06
CA VAL A 612 -9.63 0.14 5.46
C VAL A 612 -10.27 -0.43 6.71
N ALA A 613 -10.48 -1.75 6.79
CA ALA A 613 -11.10 -2.32 7.98
C ALA A 613 -10.19 -2.21 9.21
N ARG A 614 -8.87 -2.27 9.04
CA ARG A 614 -7.95 -2.00 10.14
C ARG A 614 -8.09 -0.56 10.63
N TYR A 615 -8.14 0.42 9.72
CA TYR A 615 -8.35 1.81 10.08
C TYR A 615 -9.69 2.00 10.80
N ASN A 616 -10.77 1.39 10.28
CA ASN A 616 -12.08 1.41 10.94
C ASN A 616 -12.01 0.80 12.35
N GLU A 617 -11.34 -0.34 12.54
CA GLU A 617 -11.12 -0.95 13.87
C GLU A 617 -10.38 0.00 14.84
N GLU A 618 -9.47 0.83 14.33
CA GLU A 618 -8.71 1.81 15.10
C GLU A 618 -9.57 3.01 15.53
N ILE A 619 -10.49 3.49 14.69
CA ILE A 619 -11.26 4.73 14.94
C ILE A 619 -12.72 4.53 15.35
N ILE A 620 -13.26 3.30 15.29
CA ILE A 620 -14.71 3.05 15.41
C ILE A 620 -15.34 3.57 16.70
N GLU A 621 -14.63 3.53 17.82
CA GLU A 621 -15.19 4.00 19.10
C GLU A 621 -15.39 5.52 19.08
N ASP A 622 -14.40 6.27 18.59
CA ASP A 622 -14.47 7.73 18.46
C ASP A 622 -15.50 8.12 17.39
N SER A 623 -15.48 7.45 16.23
CA SER A 623 -16.48 7.65 15.18
C SER A 623 -17.90 7.35 15.65
N TRP A 624 -18.09 6.38 16.55
CA TRP A 624 -19.41 6.07 17.11
C TRP A 624 -19.89 7.11 18.13
N VAL A 625 -18.98 7.67 18.93
CA VAL A 625 -19.31 8.81 19.80
C VAL A 625 -19.79 9.98 18.94
N GLU A 626 -19.06 10.27 17.86
CA GLU A 626 -19.39 11.36 16.95
C GLU A 626 -20.71 11.12 16.19
N ALA A 627 -20.94 9.91 15.70
CA ALA A 627 -22.21 9.55 15.05
C ALA A 627 -23.41 9.73 15.97
N ARG A 628 -23.27 9.41 17.27
CA ARG A 628 -24.32 9.65 18.26
C ARG A 628 -24.53 11.12 18.56
N ARG A 629 -23.44 11.91 18.66
CA ARG A 629 -23.52 13.37 18.76
C ARG A 629 -24.33 13.94 17.60
N TYR A 630 -24.03 13.51 16.37
CA TYR A 630 -24.76 13.95 15.17
C TYR A 630 -26.22 13.52 15.22
N ALA A 631 -26.50 12.26 15.56
CA ALA A 631 -27.85 11.74 15.72
C ALA A 631 -28.66 12.53 16.77
N ASP A 632 -28.07 12.85 17.91
CA ASP A 632 -28.71 13.60 18.98
C ASP A 632 -29.01 15.04 18.57
N THR A 633 -28.04 15.74 17.99
CA THR A 633 -28.18 17.13 17.54
C THR A 633 -29.19 17.27 16.39
N LEU A 634 -29.23 16.30 15.47
CA LEU A 634 -30.10 16.35 14.30
C LEU A 634 -31.46 15.67 14.53
N GLY A 635 -31.66 15.00 15.67
CA GLY A 635 -32.87 14.21 15.94
C GLY A 635 -33.04 13.03 14.98
N VAL A 636 -32.01 12.22 14.77
CA VAL A 636 -32.01 11.09 13.84
C VAL A 636 -31.89 9.77 14.59
N ASP A 637 -32.94 8.95 14.57
CA ASP A 637 -32.88 7.58 15.08
C ASP A 637 -32.06 6.69 14.12
N LEU A 638 -31.16 5.88 14.69
CA LEU A 638 -30.35 4.93 13.94
C LEU A 638 -31.01 3.54 14.02
N VAL A 639 -31.37 3.01 12.86
CA VAL A 639 -32.20 1.79 12.73
C VAL A 639 -31.68 0.88 11.63
N ASP A 640 -31.66 -0.42 11.88
CA ASP A 640 -31.47 -1.42 10.85
C ASP A 640 -32.77 -1.63 10.08
N VAL A 641 -32.89 -0.93 8.96
CA VAL A 641 -34.02 -1.03 8.02
C VAL A 641 -34.26 -2.44 7.48
N ARG A 642 -33.30 -3.37 7.59
CA ARG A 642 -33.49 -4.79 7.20
C ARG A 642 -34.30 -5.57 8.23
N LEU A 643 -34.34 -5.11 9.49
CA LEU A 643 -35.05 -5.75 10.59
C LEU A 643 -36.42 -5.09 10.77
N ARG A 644 -37.47 -5.67 10.16
CA ARG A 644 -38.85 -5.13 10.23
C ARG A 644 -39.51 -5.34 11.61
N GLY A 645 -40.22 -4.32 12.08
CA GLY A 645 -40.98 -4.26 13.34
C GLY A 645 -40.56 -3.06 14.20
N GLU A 646 -41.51 -2.39 14.88
CA GLU A 646 -41.33 -1.06 15.52
C GLU A 646 -40.11 -0.93 16.45
N ASP A 647 -39.60 -2.04 17.01
CA ASP A 647 -38.44 -2.06 17.91
C ASP A 647 -37.34 -3.08 17.53
N ARG A 648 -37.48 -3.83 16.44
CA ARG A 648 -36.56 -4.96 16.14
C ARG A 648 -35.28 -4.56 15.41
N GLY A 649 -35.21 -3.34 14.89
CA GLY A 649 -34.03 -2.79 14.21
C GLY A 649 -33.38 -1.62 14.94
N MET A 650 -33.89 -1.18 16.08
CA MET A 650 -33.38 0.05 16.73
C MET A 650 -31.95 -0.15 17.23
N MET A 651 -31.01 0.59 16.65
CA MET A 651 -29.58 0.56 16.99
C MET A 651 -29.24 1.64 18.02
N TYR A 652 -29.78 2.84 17.82
CA TYR A 652 -29.63 3.97 18.73
C TYR A 652 -30.83 4.89 18.60
N ARG A 653 -31.46 5.22 19.74
CA ARG A 653 -32.49 6.26 19.81
C ARG A 653 -31.82 7.59 20.13
N HIS A 654 -32.10 8.61 19.33
CA HIS A 654 -31.55 9.95 19.59
C HIS A 654 -32.11 10.53 20.90
N GLN A 655 -31.34 11.41 21.53
CA GLN A 655 -31.71 12.08 22.78
C GLN A 655 -32.29 13.49 22.56
N GLY A 656 -32.38 13.95 21.31
CA GLY A 656 -33.10 15.17 20.92
C GLY A 656 -34.62 15.11 21.14
N VAL A 657 -35.30 16.24 20.95
CA VAL A 657 -36.76 16.34 21.10
C VAL A 657 -37.47 15.59 19.96
N ARG A 658 -38.47 14.76 20.30
CA ARG A 658 -39.22 13.96 19.33
C ARG A 658 -40.21 14.82 18.54
N GLY A 659 -40.35 14.51 17.25
CA GLY A 659 -41.18 15.24 16.30
C GLY A 659 -40.50 16.48 15.71
N GLU A 660 -39.28 16.79 16.17
CA GLU A 660 -38.48 17.93 15.71
C GLU A 660 -37.28 17.49 14.89
N GLY A 661 -36.93 16.20 14.86
CA GLY A 661 -35.75 15.71 14.15
C GLY A 661 -35.85 15.79 12.63
N ILE A 662 -34.71 16.05 11.97
CA ILE A 662 -34.64 16.24 10.50
C ILE A 662 -35.17 15.04 9.71
N ALA A 663 -35.07 13.85 10.30
CA ALA A 663 -35.49 12.58 9.73
C ALA A 663 -36.93 12.21 10.10
N GLU A 664 -37.51 12.84 11.12
CA GLU A 664 -38.87 12.60 11.63
C GLU A 664 -39.90 13.53 10.96
N VAL A 665 -39.48 14.76 10.64
CA VAL A 665 -40.36 15.78 10.05
C VAL A 665 -40.57 15.54 8.55
N ASP A 666 -39.55 15.09 7.81
CA ASP A 666 -39.63 14.88 6.36
C ASP A 666 -40.43 13.62 5.96
N ASP A 667 -40.61 12.62 6.84
CA ASP A 667 -41.45 11.43 6.59
C ASP A 667 -42.96 11.76 6.52
N ASN A 668 -43.37 13.00 6.85
CA ASN A 668 -44.75 13.50 6.70
C ASN A 668 -45.04 14.17 5.35
N SER A 669 -44.12 14.13 4.38
CA SER A 669 -44.26 14.78 3.06
C SER A 669 -44.32 13.79 1.88
N ILE A 670 -45.04 12.67 2.05
CA ILE A 670 -45.45 11.78 0.95
C ILE A 670 -46.91 12.03 0.57
#